data_AF-A0A521RY10-F1
#
_entry.id   AF-A0A521RY10-F1
#
_cell.length_a   1.000
_cell.length_b   1.000
_cell.length_c   1.000
_cell.angle_alpha   90.00
_cell.angle_beta   90.00
_cell.angle_gamma   90.00
#
_symmetry.space_group_name_H-M   'P 1'
#
loop_
_entity.id
_entity.type
_entity.pdbx_description
1 polymer ?
#
loop_
_entity_poly.entity_id
_entity_poly.type
_entity_poly.pdbx_seq_one_letter_code
_entity_poly.pdbx_strand_id
1 'polypeptide(L)'
;MVPDNLIKSACALFCSKSNNPKVSLNSKVVSSFLCLQVLLLIFVLPSFSQESTVGLTERPLKDHEERDTLREMSDSATGLLKALQNGEKIAPHVDDLVKKQADLLTKEDNEIKKTFREIEKSLKTFQNLKEDSPVLLRHQEVLSEYSKRVRELNQSIEAIKEASEKKVRLEDFKKKVEELLERTERYRPKEEYRLHSTGQLPWKTKERKEVLLLGAVSDAPQGGAPPITQTSPSADDLSSTIDVQITPEIQALAASLNDHPLDIFRHVYNEYRYTPYYGSMKGSLDTYWEKEGNDYDLASLLIALLRASGIPARYVKAKVQVPIDRIQKWVGIDDPMAALIYLATADIPLVGFRQGAQIRYAEIEHVYVEAYVPYSNYRGTGQDDRGKLWVPMDPSLKEYRIVQDGVDLFAEMGVDWKTISDEYIGELRNITPIEYYRQRIEKQITQTHSGQSLDNLKRLTSLQTRQFDFLPNTLPYAVVEVLDRFAQIPPELRHRVRLQIPSILDQTLSLPEISGRRITLTFSGATADDQAVIDQYGGIFKVPPYLVRVIPILRINGVKVAEGASMETAISYSFTIDYTPPGGEAERFDHHILAGSFNAIGITTGKVRPEFLTIAQVEESEESYLPKMLHSLVMKYHHQINQSRELLKDTMRMQSRTFIIESLVSTFQQRQTILGGIPIRFEFTGF
;
A
#
# COMPACT_ATOMS: atom_id res chain seq x y z
N MET A 1 28.67 10.25 -54.48
CA MET A 1 28.81 9.16 -55.47
C MET A 1 28.34 7.87 -54.82
N VAL A 2 27.17 7.40 -55.24
CA VAL A 2 26.65 6.00 -55.14
C VAL A 2 27.48 5.19 -56.18
N PRO A 3 27.80 3.87 -56.05
CA PRO A 3 26.80 2.77 -56.07
C PRO A 3 27.15 1.43 -55.36
N ASP A 4 26.13 0.71 -54.85
CA ASP A 4 25.46 -0.51 -55.36
C ASP A 4 26.06 -1.85 -54.90
N ASN A 5 25.25 -2.66 -54.20
CA ASN A 5 24.81 -4.00 -54.63
C ASN A 5 24.33 -4.87 -53.45
N LEU A 6 23.06 -5.29 -53.48
CA LEU A 6 22.66 -6.70 -53.73
C LEU A 6 21.17 -6.92 -53.41
N ILE A 7 20.36 -6.76 -54.45
CA ILE A 7 19.10 -7.48 -54.66
C ILE A 7 19.47 -8.72 -55.48
N LYS A 8 19.23 -9.93 -54.95
CA LYS A 8 18.76 -11.15 -55.67
C LYS A 8 18.89 -12.39 -54.79
N SER A 9 17.76 -12.90 -54.31
CA SER A 9 17.26 -14.26 -54.61
C SER A 9 16.32 -14.75 -53.51
N ALA A 10 15.02 -14.81 -53.81
CA ALA A 10 14.12 -15.96 -53.54
C ALA A 10 12.64 -15.57 -53.67
N CYS A 11 12.24 -15.03 -54.83
CA CYS A 11 10.84 -15.09 -55.29
C CYS A 11 10.75 -16.13 -56.40
N ALA A 12 10.79 -17.41 -56.02
CA ALA A 12 10.40 -18.52 -56.87
C ALA A 12 10.11 -19.73 -55.98
N LEU A 13 8.81 -20.03 -55.84
CA LEU A 13 8.14 -21.22 -55.31
C LEU A 13 7.10 -20.80 -54.28
N PHE A 14 5.87 -20.56 -54.76
CA PHE A 14 4.61 -21.06 -54.17
C PHE A 14 3.43 -20.36 -54.87
N CYS A 15 3.22 -20.72 -56.14
CA CYS A 15 1.90 -20.69 -56.75
C CYS A 15 1.79 -21.91 -57.66
N SER A 16 1.14 -22.96 -57.17
CA SER A 16 0.72 -24.12 -57.95
C SER A 16 -0.69 -24.50 -57.53
N LYS A 17 -1.58 -24.58 -58.52
CA LYS A 17 -2.91 -25.20 -58.55
C LYS A 17 -4.09 -24.39 -57.96
N SER A 18 -4.81 -23.73 -58.85
CA SER A 18 -6.26 -23.93 -59.02
C SER A 18 -6.71 -23.43 -60.40
N ASN A 19 -7.58 -24.20 -61.05
CA ASN A 19 -7.95 -24.17 -62.45
C ASN A 19 -9.29 -23.43 -62.70
N ASN A 20 -9.29 -22.52 -63.69
CA ASN A 20 -10.36 -22.27 -64.69
C ASN A 20 -11.69 -21.53 -64.28
N PRO A 21 -12.52 -21.02 -65.25
CA PRO A 21 -12.67 -19.56 -65.49
C PRO A 21 -14.14 -19.07 -65.66
N LYS A 22 -14.29 -17.81 -66.14
CA LYS A 22 -15.51 -17.01 -66.53
C LYS A 22 -15.90 -16.02 -65.41
N VAL A 23 -15.91 -14.70 -65.62
CA VAL A 23 -16.68 -13.95 -66.62
C VAL A 23 -15.96 -12.62 -66.95
N SER A 24 -15.86 -12.31 -68.23
CA SER A 24 -15.50 -11.00 -68.78
C SER A 24 -16.64 -9.99 -68.60
N LEU A 25 -16.37 -8.73 -68.25
CA LEU A 25 -17.00 -7.60 -68.94
C LEU A 25 -16.32 -6.24 -68.65
N ASN A 26 -15.77 -5.68 -69.74
CA ASN A 26 -15.63 -4.28 -70.12
C ASN A 26 -15.10 -3.20 -69.16
N SER A 27 -13.90 -2.75 -69.53
CA SER A 27 -13.31 -1.45 -69.30
C SER A 27 -14.20 -0.30 -69.81
N LYS A 28 -14.74 0.51 -68.89
CA LYS A 28 -14.92 1.98 -68.98
C LYS A 28 -15.82 2.50 -67.84
N VAL A 29 -15.50 2.21 -66.57
CA VAL A 29 -16.11 2.91 -65.40
C VAL A 29 -15.12 3.12 -64.23
N VAL A 30 -13.89 2.60 -64.28
CA VAL A 30 -13.01 2.58 -63.07
C VAL A 30 -12.21 3.88 -62.84
N SER A 31 -12.27 4.89 -63.71
CA SER A 31 -11.54 6.16 -63.47
C SER A 31 -12.35 7.25 -62.76
N SER A 32 -13.53 6.94 -62.21
CA SER A 32 -14.34 7.92 -61.47
C SER A 32 -14.84 7.42 -60.10
N PHE A 33 -14.39 6.26 -59.64
CA PHE A 33 -14.71 5.73 -58.30
C PHE A 33 -13.54 5.70 -57.31
N LEU A 34 -12.33 6.11 -57.74
CA LEU A 34 -11.17 6.21 -56.85
C LEU A 34 -10.96 7.61 -56.25
N CYS A 35 -11.85 8.57 -56.52
CA CYS A 35 -11.77 9.94 -56.00
C CYS A 35 -12.98 10.35 -55.13
N LEU A 36 -13.93 9.43 -54.86
CA LEU A 36 -15.14 9.72 -54.07
C LEU A 36 -15.38 8.74 -52.90
N GLN A 37 -14.35 7.98 -52.50
CA GLN A 37 -14.31 7.25 -51.22
C GLN A 37 -13.25 7.80 -50.25
N VAL A 38 -12.64 8.94 -50.58
CA VAL A 38 -11.67 9.66 -49.72
C VAL A 38 -12.28 10.90 -49.05
N LEU A 39 -13.59 11.15 -49.21
CA LEU A 39 -14.22 12.40 -48.74
C LEU A 39 -15.56 12.26 -48.01
N LEU A 40 -15.91 11.06 -47.53
CA LEU A 40 -17.14 10.86 -46.74
C LEU A 40 -16.96 9.87 -45.58
N LEU A 41 -15.94 10.13 -44.76
CA LEU A 41 -15.76 9.52 -43.43
C LEU A 41 -15.16 10.55 -42.44
N ILE A 42 -15.51 11.82 -42.63
CA ILE A 42 -15.31 12.91 -41.67
C ILE A 42 -16.71 13.31 -41.22
N PHE A 43 -16.94 13.33 -39.90
CA PHE A 43 -18.22 13.47 -39.18
C PHE A 43 -18.98 12.16 -38.92
N VAL A 44 -18.60 11.47 -37.83
CA VAL A 44 -19.36 11.35 -36.56
C VAL A 44 -18.62 10.29 -35.73
N LEU A 45 -17.87 10.71 -34.71
CA LEU A 45 -17.62 10.05 -33.42
C LEU A 45 -16.64 10.93 -32.61
N PRO A 46 -16.90 11.21 -31.31
CA PRO A 46 -16.12 12.16 -30.54
C PRO A 46 -14.79 11.57 -30.04
N SER A 47 -13.81 12.46 -30.03
CA SER A 47 -12.41 12.33 -29.64
C SER A 47 -12.19 11.90 -28.19
N PHE A 48 -11.19 11.05 -27.94
CA PHE A 48 -10.03 11.34 -27.06
C PHE A 48 -9.07 10.14 -27.09
N SER A 49 -8.16 10.13 -28.06
CA SER A 49 -6.90 9.39 -28.00
C SER A 49 -5.86 10.19 -28.77
N GLN A 50 -5.28 11.19 -28.12
CA GLN A 50 -4.02 11.75 -28.58
C GLN A 50 -2.92 10.84 -28.06
N GLU A 51 -2.52 9.87 -28.88
CA GLU A 51 -1.20 9.28 -28.82
C GLU A 51 -0.19 10.38 -29.17
N SER A 52 0.43 10.97 -28.14
CA SER A 52 1.75 11.54 -28.31
C SER A 52 2.75 10.38 -28.28
N THR A 53 3.03 9.82 -29.44
CA THR A 53 4.22 8.98 -29.65
C THR A 53 5.45 9.86 -29.48
N VAL A 54 5.91 10.02 -28.25
CA VAL A 54 7.29 10.43 -27.98
C VAL A 54 8.12 9.17 -28.16
N GLY A 55 8.81 9.09 -29.29
CA GLY A 55 9.83 8.06 -29.50
C GLY A 55 10.82 8.11 -28.34
N LEU A 56 10.81 7.07 -27.52
CA LEU A 56 11.89 6.74 -26.59
C LEU A 56 13.11 6.33 -27.41
N THR A 57 13.71 7.31 -28.08
CA THR A 57 15.17 7.31 -28.17
C THR A 57 15.64 7.55 -26.75
N GLU A 58 16.29 6.55 -26.15
CA GLU A 58 17.19 6.77 -25.02
C GLU A 58 18.19 7.84 -25.48
N ARG A 59 17.84 9.11 -25.24
CA ARG A 59 18.83 10.16 -25.15
C ARG A 59 19.58 9.82 -23.86
N PRO A 60 20.86 9.45 -23.91
CA PRO A 60 21.64 9.42 -22.68
C PRO A 60 21.50 10.81 -22.06
N LEU A 61 21.15 10.84 -20.77
CA LEU A 61 21.12 12.03 -19.94
C LEU A 61 22.47 12.76 -20.07
N LYS A 62 22.57 13.64 -21.05
CA LYS A 62 23.51 14.75 -21.09
C LYS A 62 22.71 15.95 -20.63
N ASP A 63 22.83 16.26 -19.35
CA ASP A 63 23.11 17.61 -18.86
C ASP A 63 23.21 17.58 -17.34
N HIS A 64 24.36 18.06 -16.85
CA HIS A 64 24.84 18.12 -15.46
C HIS A 64 25.24 16.78 -14.81
N GLU A 65 26.45 16.31 -15.16
CA GLU A 65 27.29 15.54 -14.23
C GLU A 65 27.43 16.35 -12.92
N GLU A 66 26.75 15.93 -11.86
CA GLU A 66 27.12 16.33 -10.50
C GLU A 66 28.57 15.90 -10.27
N ARG A 67 29.48 16.87 -10.26
CA ARG A 67 30.80 16.65 -9.69
C ARG A 67 30.62 16.63 -8.18
N ASP A 68 30.38 15.45 -7.62
CA ASP A 68 30.59 15.23 -6.19
C ASP A 68 32.10 15.30 -5.96
N THR A 69 32.63 16.50 -5.70
CA THR A 69 34.06 16.73 -5.50
C THR A 69 34.63 15.83 -4.40
N LEU A 70 33.85 15.49 -3.37
CA LEU A 70 34.27 14.54 -2.34
C LEU A 70 34.38 13.12 -2.89
N ARG A 71 33.46 12.68 -3.75
CA ARG A 71 33.56 11.40 -4.48
C ARG A 71 34.76 11.39 -5.41
N GLU A 72 34.93 12.42 -6.23
CA GLU A 72 36.07 12.50 -7.15
C GLU A 72 37.40 12.49 -6.38
N MET A 73 37.50 13.24 -5.28
CA MET A 73 38.66 13.21 -4.39
C MET A 73 38.89 11.83 -3.77
N SER A 74 37.82 11.17 -3.30
CA SER A 74 37.87 9.82 -2.72
C SER A 74 38.33 8.79 -3.76
N ASP A 75 37.82 8.89 -4.99
CA ASP A 75 38.18 8.01 -6.11
C ASP A 75 39.64 8.24 -6.53
N SER A 76 40.10 9.49 -6.61
CA SER A 76 41.50 9.85 -6.87
C SER A 76 42.44 9.35 -5.75
N ALA A 77 42.06 9.50 -4.48
CA ALA A 77 42.84 9.00 -3.34
C ALA A 77 42.92 7.47 -3.34
N THR A 78 41.81 6.79 -3.66
CA THR A 78 41.76 5.32 -3.80
C THR A 78 42.63 4.85 -4.96
N GLY A 79 42.60 5.57 -6.10
CA GLY A 79 43.48 5.32 -7.24
C GLY A 79 44.95 5.44 -6.89
N LEU A 80 45.32 6.48 -6.12
CA LEU A 80 46.69 6.67 -5.63
C LEU A 80 47.12 5.53 -4.68
N LEU A 81 46.25 5.07 -3.77
CA LEU A 81 46.55 3.92 -2.91
C LEU A 81 46.77 2.63 -3.71
N LYS A 82 45.97 2.38 -4.75
CA LYS A 82 46.17 1.24 -5.66
C LYS A 82 47.49 1.31 -6.41
N ALA A 83 47.85 2.49 -6.93
CA ALA A 83 49.13 2.70 -7.60
C ALA A 83 50.33 2.44 -6.66
N LEU A 84 50.23 2.86 -5.39
CA LEU A 84 51.24 2.58 -4.36
C LEU A 84 51.36 1.06 -4.09
N GLN A 85 50.24 0.35 -3.99
CA GLN A 85 50.21 -1.10 -3.76
C GLN A 85 50.81 -1.90 -4.93
N ASN A 86 50.54 -1.47 -6.16
CA ASN A 86 50.99 -2.15 -7.37
C ASN A 86 52.41 -1.78 -7.81
N GLY A 87 53.07 -0.83 -7.13
CA GLY A 87 54.40 -0.33 -7.52
C GLY A 87 54.39 0.49 -8.81
N GLU A 88 53.26 1.12 -9.14
CA GLU A 88 53.07 1.94 -10.34
C GLU A 88 53.65 3.36 -10.18
N LYS A 89 53.73 4.11 -11.29
CA LYS A 89 54.14 5.52 -11.24
C LYS A 89 53.07 6.36 -10.53
N ILE A 90 53.40 6.88 -9.35
CA ILE A 90 52.47 7.67 -8.54
C ILE A 90 52.34 9.15 -8.95
N ALA A 91 53.32 9.70 -9.68
CA ALA A 91 53.33 11.10 -10.10
C ALA A 91 52.03 11.57 -10.80
N PRO A 92 51.44 10.85 -11.77
CA PRO A 92 50.17 11.26 -12.38
C PRO A 92 48.99 11.27 -11.40
N HIS A 93 48.97 10.33 -10.45
CA HIS A 93 47.91 10.27 -9.43
C HIS A 93 48.04 11.40 -8.40
N VAL A 94 49.27 11.74 -8.01
CA VAL A 94 49.53 12.91 -7.16
C VAL A 94 49.17 14.21 -7.88
N ASP A 95 49.52 14.34 -9.17
CA ASP A 95 49.16 15.52 -9.97
C ASP A 95 47.64 15.67 -10.13
N ASP A 96 46.90 14.58 -10.36
CA ASP A 96 45.43 14.61 -10.40
C ASP A 96 44.85 15.12 -9.07
N LEU A 97 45.33 14.62 -7.94
CA LEU A 97 44.82 15.02 -6.63
C LEU A 97 45.22 16.45 -6.23
N VAL A 98 46.48 16.83 -6.45
CA VAL A 98 47.04 18.10 -5.98
C VAL A 98 46.72 19.27 -6.90
N LYS A 99 46.52 19.03 -8.20
CA LYS A 99 46.17 20.09 -9.17
C LYS A 99 44.69 20.06 -9.47
N LYS A 100 44.20 18.96 -10.06
CA LYS A 100 42.81 18.91 -10.55
C LYS A 100 41.81 18.92 -9.40
N GLN A 101 41.97 18.04 -8.41
CA GLN A 101 41.00 17.98 -7.31
C GLN A 101 41.08 19.21 -6.37
N ALA A 102 42.28 19.76 -6.14
CA ALA A 102 42.44 20.99 -5.38
C ALA A 102 41.80 22.22 -6.07
N ASP A 103 41.95 22.35 -7.39
CA ASP A 103 41.33 23.41 -8.18
C ASP A 103 39.80 23.28 -8.17
N LEU A 104 39.27 22.06 -8.25
CA LEU A 104 37.84 21.78 -8.13
C LEU A 104 37.29 22.20 -6.77
N LEU A 105 37.96 21.77 -5.69
CA LEU A 105 37.58 22.15 -4.31
C LEU A 105 37.61 23.67 -4.11
N THR A 106 38.62 24.36 -4.67
CA THR A 106 38.75 25.83 -4.58
C THR A 106 37.64 26.54 -5.35
N LYS A 107 37.34 26.08 -6.57
CA LYS A 107 36.26 26.66 -7.39
C LYS A 107 34.92 26.51 -6.67
N GLU A 108 34.69 25.34 -6.11
CA GLU A 108 33.47 25.01 -5.37
C GLU A 108 33.33 25.84 -4.08
N ASP A 109 34.40 25.97 -3.28
CA ASP A 109 34.43 26.83 -2.07
C ASP A 109 34.04 28.29 -2.34
N ASN A 110 34.47 28.84 -3.48
CA ASN A 110 34.10 30.19 -3.88
C ASN A 110 32.60 30.33 -4.18
N GLU A 111 32.00 29.37 -4.88
CA GLU A 111 30.56 29.38 -5.20
C GLU A 111 29.69 29.22 -3.92
N ILE A 112 30.16 28.43 -2.96
CA ILE A 112 29.44 28.23 -1.69
C ILE A 112 29.53 29.45 -0.80
N LYS A 113 30.72 30.04 -0.63
CA LYS A 113 30.86 31.29 0.12
C LYS A 113 30.04 32.42 -0.50
N LYS A 114 29.81 32.40 -1.81
CA LYS A 114 28.86 33.31 -2.45
C LYS A 114 27.43 32.99 -2.02
N THR A 115 27.00 31.73 -2.11
CA THR A 115 25.66 31.28 -1.66
C THR A 115 25.39 31.62 -0.18
N PHE A 116 26.38 31.41 0.69
CA PHE A 116 26.27 31.75 2.11
C PHE A 116 26.09 33.25 2.35
N ARG A 117 26.81 34.12 1.63
CA ARG A 117 26.62 35.58 1.71
C ARG A 117 25.23 36.00 1.23
N GLU A 118 24.69 35.33 0.21
CA GLU A 118 23.32 35.57 -0.27
C GLU A 118 22.29 35.18 0.78
N ILE A 119 22.47 34.02 1.43
CA ILE A 119 21.62 33.57 2.55
C ILE A 119 21.69 34.56 3.71
N GLU A 120 22.89 34.95 4.15
CA GLU A 120 23.08 35.89 5.25
C GLU A 120 22.40 37.24 4.96
N LYS A 121 22.48 37.72 3.71
CA LYS A 121 21.79 38.94 3.28
C LYS A 121 20.27 38.77 3.34
N SER A 122 19.74 37.63 2.92
CA SER A 122 18.30 37.32 3.00
C SER A 122 17.82 37.29 4.45
N LEU A 123 18.54 36.59 5.33
CA LEU A 123 18.20 36.48 6.76
C LEU A 123 18.14 37.86 7.45
N LYS A 124 18.99 38.82 7.05
CA LYS A 124 18.96 40.20 7.58
C LYS A 124 17.73 41.00 7.15
N THR A 125 17.09 40.63 6.04
CA THR A 125 15.86 41.31 5.56
C THR A 125 14.58 40.77 6.21
N PHE A 126 14.67 39.64 6.90
CA PHE A 126 13.53 38.97 7.51
C PHE A 126 13.07 39.74 8.75
N GLN A 127 11.91 40.41 8.61
CA GLN A 127 11.26 41.05 9.74
C GLN A 127 10.89 39.96 10.75
N ASN A 128 11.26 40.15 12.02
CA ASN A 128 10.96 39.31 13.19
C ASN A 128 11.99 38.23 13.59
N LEU A 129 13.11 38.04 12.88
CA LEU A 129 14.20 37.22 13.42
C LEU A 129 14.99 38.01 14.47
N LYS A 130 15.00 37.51 15.71
CA LYS A 130 15.84 38.06 16.79
C LYS A 130 17.29 37.62 16.61
N GLU A 131 18.25 38.37 17.17
CA GLU A 131 19.68 38.05 17.10
C GLU A 131 20.02 36.67 17.70
N ASP A 132 19.25 36.22 18.70
CA ASP A 132 19.37 34.92 19.36
C ASP A 132 18.51 33.82 18.70
N SER A 133 17.98 34.06 17.50
CA SER A 133 17.17 33.08 16.78
C SER A 133 17.92 31.76 16.53
N PRO A 134 17.30 30.59 16.77
CA PRO A 134 17.88 29.29 16.43
C PRO A 134 18.27 29.15 14.94
N VAL A 135 17.62 29.89 14.04
CA VAL A 135 17.94 29.90 12.60
C VAL A 135 19.29 30.58 12.37
N LEU A 136 19.51 31.75 12.98
CA LEU A 136 20.75 32.52 12.83
C LEU A 136 21.93 31.77 13.44
N LEU A 137 21.74 31.17 14.62
CA LEU A 137 22.76 30.34 15.27
C LEU A 137 23.15 29.14 14.40
N ARG A 138 22.18 28.41 13.84
CA ARG A 138 22.46 27.30 12.93
C ARG A 138 23.18 27.72 11.65
N HIS A 139 22.86 28.90 11.11
CA HIS A 139 23.61 29.45 9.98
C HIS A 139 25.07 29.69 10.35
N GLN A 140 25.34 30.34 11.48
CA GLN A 140 26.72 30.58 11.95
C GLN A 140 27.48 29.28 12.22
N GLU A 141 26.84 28.29 12.82
CA GLU A 141 27.40 26.96 13.06
C GLU A 141 27.78 26.27 11.75
N VAL A 142 26.89 26.28 10.75
CA VAL A 142 27.15 25.68 9.43
C VAL A 142 28.29 26.38 8.70
N LEU A 143 28.39 27.70 8.76
CA LEU A 143 29.51 28.45 8.18
C LEU A 143 30.85 28.05 8.81
N SER A 144 30.87 27.95 10.14
CA SER A 144 32.05 27.57 10.92
C SER A 144 32.49 26.15 10.58
N GLU A 145 31.55 25.21 10.58
CA GLU A 145 31.79 23.79 10.32
C GLU A 145 32.23 23.56 8.87
N TYR A 146 31.57 24.18 7.89
CA TYR A 146 31.97 24.12 6.49
C TYR A 146 33.41 24.65 6.29
N SER A 147 33.70 25.83 6.84
CA SER A 147 35.03 26.45 6.74
C SER A 147 36.12 25.61 7.39
N LYS A 148 35.78 24.87 8.45
CA LYS A 148 36.67 23.88 9.07
C LYS A 148 36.91 22.69 8.13
N ARG A 149 35.87 22.08 7.55
CA ARG A 149 35.98 20.93 6.63
C ARG A 149 36.85 21.24 5.42
N VAL A 150 36.64 22.38 4.76
CA VAL A 150 37.46 22.80 3.61
C VAL A 150 38.92 23.02 3.99
N ARG A 151 39.20 23.63 5.16
CA ARG A 151 40.57 23.80 5.65
C ARG A 151 41.26 22.46 5.88
N GLU A 152 40.56 21.50 6.48
CA GLU A 152 41.12 20.17 6.74
C GLU A 152 41.38 19.40 5.44
N LEU A 153 40.49 19.47 4.45
CA LEU A 153 40.71 18.87 3.13
C LEU A 153 41.93 19.48 2.43
N ASN A 154 42.04 20.81 2.40
CA ASN A 154 43.21 21.51 1.85
C ASN A 154 44.52 21.14 2.58
N GLN A 155 44.48 21.01 3.91
CA GLN A 155 45.64 20.55 4.69
C GLN A 155 46.04 19.12 4.32
N SER A 156 45.08 18.22 4.07
CA SER A 156 45.37 16.85 3.62
C SER A 156 46.00 16.84 2.23
N ILE A 157 45.48 17.64 1.30
CA ILE A 157 46.04 17.77 -0.07
C ILE A 157 47.48 18.31 -0.01
N GLU A 158 47.72 19.38 0.75
CA GLU A 158 49.07 19.96 0.87
C GLU A 158 50.03 18.99 1.56
N ALA A 159 49.57 18.23 2.57
CA ALA A 159 50.38 17.20 3.21
C ALA A 159 50.81 16.10 2.23
N ILE A 160 49.94 15.68 1.31
CA ILE A 160 50.27 14.70 0.26
C ILE A 160 51.28 15.30 -0.73
N LYS A 161 51.08 16.55 -1.15
CA LYS A 161 52.00 17.26 -2.04
C LYS A 161 53.40 17.37 -1.42
N GLU A 162 53.50 17.87 -0.19
CA GLU A 162 54.79 17.99 0.51
C GLU A 162 55.47 16.63 0.70
N ALA A 163 54.70 15.60 1.06
CA ALA A 163 55.21 14.25 1.25
C ALA A 163 55.76 13.65 -0.06
N SER A 164 55.12 13.96 -1.19
CA SER A 164 55.57 13.58 -2.54
C SER A 164 56.88 14.30 -2.91
N GLU A 165 56.94 15.61 -2.73
CA GLU A 165 58.11 16.44 -3.04
C GLU A 165 59.34 16.07 -2.18
N LYS A 166 59.11 15.83 -0.88
CA LYS A 166 60.16 15.45 0.09
C LYS A 166 60.56 13.97 0.01
N LYS A 167 59.86 13.15 -0.79
CA LYS A 167 60.09 11.70 -0.95
C LYS A 167 60.15 10.97 0.40
N VAL A 168 59.14 11.19 1.25
CA VAL A 168 59.04 10.54 2.56
C VAL A 168 58.92 9.01 2.43
N ARG A 169 59.04 8.27 3.54
CA ARG A 169 58.87 6.82 3.53
C ARG A 169 57.50 6.43 3.00
N LEU A 170 57.43 5.32 2.28
CA LEU A 170 56.19 4.82 1.67
C LEU A 170 55.03 4.73 2.67
N GLU A 171 55.29 4.19 3.87
CA GLU A 171 54.28 4.05 4.92
C GLU A 171 53.73 5.40 5.40
N ASP A 172 54.61 6.39 5.56
CA ASP A 172 54.22 7.74 5.98
C ASP A 172 53.40 8.43 4.88
N PHE A 173 53.78 8.24 3.61
CA PHE A 173 53.03 8.75 2.46
C PHE A 173 51.64 8.12 2.37
N LYS A 174 51.58 6.78 2.48
CA LYS A 174 50.33 6.01 2.46
C LYS A 174 49.35 6.50 3.54
N LYS A 175 49.84 6.71 4.76
CA LYS A 175 49.04 7.25 5.86
C LYS A 175 48.41 8.61 5.53
N LYS A 176 49.12 9.50 4.80
CA LYS A 176 48.56 10.79 4.38
C LYS A 176 47.41 10.66 3.38
N VAL A 177 47.50 9.67 2.48
CA VAL A 177 46.41 9.38 1.54
C VAL A 177 45.22 8.73 2.26
N GLU A 178 45.46 7.83 3.21
CA GLU A 178 44.42 7.24 4.06
C GLU A 178 43.71 8.30 4.93
N GLU A 179 44.45 9.26 5.52
CA GLU A 179 43.89 10.40 6.27
C GLU A 179 42.96 11.27 5.40
N LEU A 180 43.31 11.48 4.11
CA LEU A 180 42.43 12.18 3.19
C LEU A 180 41.17 11.37 2.89
N LEU A 181 41.32 10.07 2.62
CA LEU A 181 40.20 9.17 2.30
C LEU A 181 39.19 9.13 3.46
N GLU A 182 39.68 8.98 4.70
CA GLU A 182 38.84 8.99 5.90
C GLU A 182 38.06 10.31 6.04
N ARG A 183 38.69 11.45 5.75
CA ARG A 183 38.03 12.76 5.78
C ARG A 183 36.98 12.89 4.67
N THR A 184 37.30 12.47 3.44
CA THR A 184 36.33 12.51 2.34
C THR A 184 35.14 11.62 2.62
N GLU A 185 35.34 10.42 3.17
CA GLU A 185 34.27 9.51 3.58
C GLU A 185 33.44 10.09 4.73
N ARG A 186 34.09 10.68 5.74
CA ARG A 186 33.43 11.32 6.89
C ARG A 186 32.54 12.49 6.47
N TYR A 187 32.99 13.28 5.49
CA TYR A 187 32.25 14.46 5.00
C TYR A 187 31.30 14.14 3.87
N ARG A 188 31.37 12.93 3.31
CA ARG A 188 30.40 12.51 2.32
C ARG A 188 29.06 12.19 3.00
N PRO A 189 27.94 12.64 2.43
CA PRO A 189 26.65 12.11 2.86
C PRO A 189 26.60 10.61 2.66
N LYS A 190 26.05 9.90 3.64
CA LYS A 190 25.76 8.48 3.48
C LYS A 190 24.61 8.34 2.50
N GLU A 191 24.92 8.08 1.23
CA GLU A 191 23.92 7.62 0.25
C GLU A 191 23.40 6.26 0.70
N GLU A 192 22.28 6.23 1.41
CA GLU A 192 21.51 5.00 1.57
C GLU A 192 20.69 4.73 0.31
N TYR A 193 21.37 4.49 -0.82
CA TYR A 193 20.75 3.77 -1.93
C TYR A 193 20.61 2.31 -1.53
N ARG A 194 19.56 2.01 -0.77
CA ARG A 194 19.16 0.62 -0.55
C ARG A 194 18.21 0.23 -1.66
N LEU A 195 18.74 -0.45 -2.68
CA LEU A 195 17.94 -1.39 -3.46
C LEU A 195 17.17 -2.24 -2.45
N HIS A 196 15.84 -2.28 -2.57
CA HIS A 196 15.00 -3.18 -1.77
C HIS A 196 15.67 -4.55 -1.78
N SER A 197 16.24 -4.95 -0.65
CA SER A 197 16.94 -6.21 -0.57
C SER A 197 15.95 -7.30 -0.98
N THR A 198 16.36 -8.24 -1.81
CA THR A 198 15.50 -9.31 -2.32
C THR A 198 14.86 -10.17 -1.22
N GLY A 199 15.30 -10.03 0.05
CA GLY A 199 14.67 -10.60 1.25
C GLY A 199 13.53 -9.77 1.87
N GLN A 200 13.24 -8.58 1.33
CA GLN A 200 12.16 -7.66 1.74
C GLN A 200 11.13 -7.50 0.63
N LEU A 201 10.83 -8.57 -0.12
CA LEU A 201 9.61 -8.57 -0.92
C LEU A 201 8.42 -8.33 0.05
N PRO A 202 7.51 -7.38 -0.24
CA PRO A 202 6.42 -7.01 0.67
C PRO A 202 5.46 -8.15 0.99
N TRP A 203 5.55 -9.27 0.27
CA TRP A 203 4.71 -10.44 0.44
C TRP A 203 5.51 -11.60 1.02
N LYS A 204 5.26 -11.91 2.30
CA LYS A 204 5.72 -13.14 2.94
C LYS A 204 4.61 -14.18 2.87
N THR A 205 4.92 -15.41 2.48
CA THR A 205 3.98 -16.52 2.60
C THR A 205 3.83 -16.85 4.08
N LYS A 206 2.70 -16.50 4.70
CA LYS A 206 2.41 -16.92 6.08
C LYS A 206 2.27 -18.44 6.10
N GLU A 207 2.92 -19.10 7.06
CA GLU A 207 2.83 -20.55 7.19
C GLU A 207 1.40 -20.99 7.49
N ARG A 208 1.02 -22.11 6.87
CA ARG A 208 -0.25 -22.80 7.12
C ARG A 208 -0.32 -23.19 8.60
N LYS A 209 -1.39 -22.80 9.30
CA LYS A 209 -1.58 -23.23 10.69
C LYS A 209 -2.09 -24.67 10.77
N GLU A 210 -1.55 -25.42 11.72
CA GLU A 210 -2.07 -26.75 12.08
C GLU A 210 -3.39 -26.64 12.85
N VAL A 211 -4.23 -27.65 12.72
CA VAL A 211 -5.52 -27.75 13.44
C VAL A 211 -5.43 -28.89 14.44
N LEU A 212 -5.72 -28.58 15.71
CA LEU A 212 -5.87 -29.60 16.74
C LEU A 212 -7.13 -30.43 16.48
N LEU A 213 -6.98 -31.76 16.47
CA LEU A 213 -8.10 -32.71 16.34
C LEU A 213 -8.27 -33.54 17.61
N LEU A 214 -9.45 -33.48 18.21
CA LEU A 214 -9.85 -34.26 19.39
C LEU A 214 -10.89 -35.34 19.04
N GLY A 215 -11.13 -36.27 19.97
CA GLY A 215 -12.17 -37.31 19.81
C GLY A 215 -13.57 -36.74 20.02
N ALA A 216 -14.48 -36.97 19.06
CA ALA A 216 -15.89 -36.60 19.18
C ALA A 216 -16.62 -37.55 20.13
N VAL A 217 -17.40 -36.99 21.06
CA VAL A 217 -18.18 -37.76 22.04
C VAL A 217 -19.63 -37.98 21.58
N SER A 218 -20.11 -37.16 20.64
CA SER A 218 -21.45 -37.22 20.02
C SER A 218 -21.47 -36.41 18.72
N ASP A 219 -22.55 -36.47 17.94
CA ASP A 219 -22.73 -35.57 16.78
C ASP A 219 -23.10 -34.14 17.24
N ALA A 220 -22.75 -33.13 16.43
CA ALA A 220 -23.08 -31.74 16.74
C ALA A 220 -24.59 -31.46 16.63
N PRO A 221 -25.19 -30.73 17.60
CA PRO A 221 -26.57 -30.29 17.48
C PRO A 221 -26.74 -29.34 16.28
N GLN A 222 -27.85 -29.47 15.56
CA GLN A 222 -28.13 -28.69 14.34
C GLN A 222 -28.57 -27.23 14.61
N GLY A 223 -28.59 -26.80 15.87
CA GLY A 223 -29.03 -25.49 16.34
C GLY A 223 -29.55 -25.52 17.78
N GLY A 224 -29.65 -24.36 18.41
CA GLY A 224 -30.17 -24.24 19.78
C GLY A 224 -30.44 -22.80 20.21
N ALA A 225 -31.30 -22.63 21.21
CA ALA A 225 -31.47 -21.35 21.87
C ALA A 225 -30.26 -21.14 22.81
N PRO A 226 -29.48 -20.04 22.65
CA PRO A 226 -28.42 -19.73 23.59
C PRO A 226 -28.98 -19.40 24.98
N PRO A 227 -28.17 -19.46 26.05
CA PRO A 227 -28.59 -19.03 27.38
C PRO A 227 -29.00 -17.56 27.36
N ILE A 228 -30.31 -17.29 27.50
CA ILE A 228 -30.85 -15.92 27.51
C ILE A 228 -30.62 -15.31 28.89
N THR A 229 -30.00 -14.12 28.94
CA THR A 229 -29.92 -13.31 30.16
C THR A 229 -31.06 -12.29 30.19
N GLN A 230 -31.87 -12.30 31.26
CA GLN A 230 -32.94 -11.31 31.47
C GLN A 230 -32.38 -10.03 32.10
N THR A 231 -31.45 -9.37 31.40
CA THR A 231 -30.92 -8.06 31.81
C THR A 231 -31.64 -6.95 31.07
N SER A 232 -31.89 -5.82 31.73
CA SER A 232 -32.38 -4.62 31.02
C SER A 232 -31.25 -4.00 30.20
N PRO A 233 -31.53 -3.38 29.04
CA PRO A 233 -30.52 -2.67 28.26
C PRO A 233 -29.92 -1.47 29.00
N SER A 234 -28.68 -1.16 28.66
CA SER A 234 -27.95 0.02 29.09
C SER A 234 -27.93 1.10 28.01
N ALA A 235 -27.47 2.31 28.35
CA ALA A 235 -27.28 3.37 27.35
C ALA A 235 -26.19 3.00 26.33
N ASP A 236 -25.17 2.24 26.74
CA ASP A 236 -24.07 1.80 25.86
C ASP A 236 -24.55 0.88 24.74
N ASP A 237 -25.66 0.15 24.96
CA ASP A 237 -26.30 -0.69 23.95
C ASP A 237 -26.96 0.12 22.82
N LEU A 238 -27.02 1.45 22.93
CA LEU A 238 -27.51 2.39 21.92
C LEU A 238 -26.42 3.35 21.38
N SER A 239 -25.31 3.49 22.09
CA SER A 239 -24.25 4.44 21.75
C SER A 239 -23.44 4.05 20.51
N SER A 240 -22.88 5.02 19.80
CA SER A 240 -21.82 4.76 18.81
C SER A 240 -20.51 4.39 19.51
N THR A 241 -19.69 3.57 18.84
CA THR A 241 -18.36 3.13 19.29
C THR A 241 -17.40 3.13 18.11
N ILE A 242 -16.10 2.84 18.32
CA ILE A 242 -15.12 2.75 17.22
C ILE A 242 -15.64 1.82 16.10
N ASP A 243 -16.10 0.63 16.45
CA ASP A 243 -16.53 -0.40 15.50
C ASP A 243 -17.99 -0.19 15.06
N VAL A 244 -18.79 0.54 15.84
CA VAL A 244 -20.21 0.84 15.57
C VAL A 244 -20.40 2.34 15.31
N GLN A 245 -20.13 2.77 14.08
CA GLN A 245 -20.40 4.12 13.62
C GLN A 245 -21.82 4.24 13.06
N ILE A 246 -22.59 5.22 13.54
CA ILE A 246 -23.93 5.56 13.03
C ILE A 246 -23.80 6.78 12.11
N THR A 247 -23.38 6.54 10.87
CA THR A 247 -23.19 7.60 9.86
C THR A 247 -24.51 7.89 9.12
N PRO A 248 -24.60 8.99 8.33
CA PRO A 248 -25.78 9.28 7.53
C PRO A 248 -26.19 8.14 6.59
N GLU A 249 -25.24 7.40 6.02
CA GLU A 249 -25.51 6.25 5.14
C GLU A 249 -26.10 5.07 5.92
N ILE A 250 -25.63 4.82 7.14
CA ILE A 250 -26.18 3.78 8.02
C ILE A 250 -27.61 4.14 8.46
N GLN A 251 -27.85 5.42 8.82
CA GLN A 251 -29.18 5.91 9.15
C GLN A 251 -30.14 5.81 7.97
N ALA A 252 -29.69 6.19 6.77
CA ALA A 252 -30.48 6.07 5.55
C ALA A 252 -30.81 4.60 5.22
N LEU A 253 -29.86 3.69 5.40
CA LEU A 253 -30.11 2.26 5.21
C LEU A 253 -31.12 1.72 6.23
N ALA A 254 -30.96 2.05 7.52
CA ALA A 254 -31.91 1.65 8.57
C ALA A 254 -33.35 2.13 8.27
N ALA A 255 -33.50 3.42 7.91
CA ALA A 255 -34.79 3.99 7.54
C ALA A 255 -35.40 3.32 6.28
N SER A 256 -34.57 2.98 5.29
CA SER A 256 -35.03 2.25 4.09
C SER A 256 -35.52 0.83 4.39
N LEU A 257 -35.12 0.27 5.53
CA LEU A 257 -35.54 -1.01 6.07
C LEU A 257 -36.64 -0.85 7.14
N ASN A 258 -37.34 0.29 7.13
CA ASN A 258 -38.42 0.66 8.04
C ASN A 258 -38.04 0.64 9.53
N ASP A 259 -36.74 0.78 9.84
CA ASP A 259 -36.20 0.65 11.20
C ASP A 259 -36.61 -0.68 11.89
N HIS A 260 -36.92 -1.71 11.07
CA HIS A 260 -37.54 -2.93 11.53
C HIS A 260 -36.50 -4.05 11.71
N PRO A 261 -36.38 -4.66 12.91
CA PRO A 261 -35.24 -5.53 13.23
C PRO A 261 -35.17 -6.79 12.35
N LEU A 262 -36.30 -7.34 11.92
CA LEU A 262 -36.32 -8.46 10.96
C LEU A 262 -35.78 -8.06 9.58
N ASP A 263 -36.17 -6.87 9.09
CA ASP A 263 -35.79 -6.42 7.76
C ASP A 263 -34.29 -6.06 7.73
N ILE A 264 -33.82 -5.44 8.81
CA ILE A 264 -32.40 -5.17 9.07
C ILE A 264 -31.60 -6.46 9.08
N PHE A 265 -31.97 -7.43 9.93
CA PHE A 265 -31.26 -8.71 10.01
C PHE A 265 -31.23 -9.44 8.66
N ARG A 266 -32.39 -9.54 8.00
CA ARG A 266 -32.50 -10.17 6.67
C ARG A 266 -31.62 -9.49 5.63
N HIS A 267 -31.57 -8.16 5.64
CA HIS A 267 -30.73 -7.39 4.71
C HIS A 267 -29.25 -7.67 4.95
N VAL A 268 -28.77 -7.58 6.20
CA VAL A 268 -27.36 -7.87 6.51
C VAL A 268 -27.01 -9.33 6.18
N TYR A 269 -27.91 -10.27 6.45
CA TYR A 269 -27.69 -11.68 6.12
C TYR A 269 -27.60 -11.93 4.60
N ASN A 270 -28.47 -11.31 3.79
CA ASN A 270 -28.57 -11.61 2.36
C ASN A 270 -27.67 -10.75 1.44
N GLU A 271 -27.32 -9.52 1.85
CA GLU A 271 -26.63 -8.56 0.97
C GLU A 271 -25.13 -8.42 1.25
N TYR A 272 -24.64 -8.97 2.36
CA TYR A 272 -23.26 -8.85 2.79
C TYR A 272 -22.58 -10.21 2.83
N ARG A 273 -21.35 -10.30 2.32
CA ARG A 273 -20.58 -11.56 2.30
C ARG A 273 -19.77 -11.76 3.58
N TYR A 274 -19.55 -13.02 3.91
CA TYR A 274 -18.61 -13.42 4.96
C TYR A 274 -17.18 -13.54 4.40
N THR A 275 -16.20 -12.95 5.09
CA THR A 275 -14.76 -13.07 4.81
C THR A 275 -14.02 -13.42 6.10
N PRO A 276 -13.26 -14.52 6.18
CA PRO A 276 -12.69 -14.98 7.44
C PRO A 276 -11.39 -14.24 7.81
N TYR A 277 -11.41 -13.65 9.00
CA TYR A 277 -10.26 -13.18 9.79
C TYR A 277 -10.74 -13.04 11.23
N TYR A 278 -9.84 -13.08 12.20
CA TYR A 278 -10.20 -12.97 13.62
C TYR A 278 -10.21 -11.51 14.13
N GLY A 279 -11.23 -11.13 14.90
CA GLY A 279 -11.38 -9.81 15.54
C GLY A 279 -11.85 -8.68 14.61
N SER A 280 -12.06 -7.47 15.14
CA SER A 280 -12.61 -6.36 14.35
C SER A 280 -11.55 -5.59 13.57
N MET A 281 -11.75 -5.56 12.26
CA MET A 281 -10.83 -5.01 11.28
C MET A 281 -11.43 -3.79 10.57
N LYS A 282 -12.70 -3.89 10.17
CA LYS A 282 -13.41 -2.92 9.31
C LYS A 282 -14.40 -2.05 10.08
N GLY A 283 -15.05 -2.59 11.11
CA GLY A 283 -16.20 -1.95 11.75
C GLY A 283 -17.42 -1.81 10.83
N SER A 284 -18.45 -1.10 11.28
CA SER A 284 -19.76 -1.01 10.61
C SER A 284 -19.68 -0.33 9.24
N LEU A 285 -18.93 0.76 9.12
CA LEU A 285 -18.92 1.61 7.93
C LEU A 285 -18.18 0.96 6.75
N ASP A 286 -16.99 0.42 6.97
CA ASP A 286 -16.26 -0.25 5.88
C ASP A 286 -16.95 -1.55 5.50
N THR A 287 -17.57 -2.26 6.45
CA THR A 287 -18.44 -3.41 6.12
C THR A 287 -19.61 -2.99 5.25
N TYR A 288 -20.26 -1.85 5.55
CA TYR A 288 -21.33 -1.27 4.73
C TYR A 288 -20.89 -1.05 3.28
N TRP A 289 -19.72 -0.42 3.08
CA TRP A 289 -19.19 -0.06 1.76
C TRP A 289 -18.63 -1.24 0.98
N GLU A 290 -17.83 -2.10 1.63
CA GLU A 290 -17.18 -3.23 0.97
C GLU A 290 -18.16 -4.39 0.65
N LYS A 291 -19.33 -4.37 1.32
CA LYS A 291 -20.36 -5.41 1.28
C LYS A 291 -19.85 -6.78 1.75
N GLU A 292 -18.86 -6.78 2.66
CA GLU A 292 -18.28 -8.00 3.22
C GLU A 292 -17.51 -7.77 4.53
N GLY A 293 -17.56 -8.74 5.44
CA GLY A 293 -16.88 -8.70 6.74
C GLY A 293 -16.81 -10.08 7.42
N ASN A 294 -16.04 -10.20 8.50
CA ASN A 294 -16.10 -11.39 9.37
C ASN A 294 -17.31 -11.32 10.32
N ASP A 295 -17.33 -12.19 11.33
CA ASP A 295 -18.36 -12.20 12.36
C ASP A 295 -18.40 -10.90 13.20
N TYR A 296 -17.25 -10.39 13.63
CA TYR A 296 -17.16 -9.10 14.34
C TYR A 296 -17.68 -7.93 13.50
N ASP A 297 -17.28 -7.84 12.24
CA ASP A 297 -17.55 -6.69 11.39
C ASP A 297 -18.99 -6.72 10.82
N LEU A 298 -19.52 -7.90 10.48
CA LEU A 298 -20.95 -8.07 10.16
C LEU A 298 -21.85 -7.83 11.39
N ALA A 299 -21.43 -8.28 12.57
CA ALA A 299 -22.13 -7.95 13.82
C ALA A 299 -22.11 -6.44 14.09
N SER A 300 -20.99 -5.77 13.82
CA SER A 300 -20.85 -4.32 13.98
C SER A 300 -21.79 -3.53 13.05
N LEU A 301 -21.91 -3.95 11.79
CA LEU A 301 -22.89 -3.38 10.87
C LEU A 301 -24.33 -3.61 11.33
N LEU A 302 -24.67 -4.84 11.74
CA LEU A 302 -26.00 -5.18 12.24
C LEU A 302 -26.36 -4.33 13.48
N ILE A 303 -25.45 -4.24 14.45
CA ILE A 303 -25.62 -3.41 15.64
C ILE A 303 -25.75 -1.94 15.26
N ALA A 304 -24.97 -1.41 14.31
CA ALA A 304 -25.08 -0.02 13.88
C ALA A 304 -26.46 0.32 13.31
N LEU A 305 -27.03 -0.57 12.48
CA LEU A 305 -28.37 -0.39 11.92
C LEU A 305 -29.45 -0.49 13.01
N LEU A 306 -29.33 -1.45 13.93
CA LEU A 306 -30.26 -1.60 15.05
C LEU A 306 -30.22 -0.38 15.99
N ARG A 307 -29.03 0.09 16.36
CA ARG A 307 -28.85 1.28 17.22
C ARG A 307 -29.33 2.55 16.53
N ALA A 308 -29.10 2.70 15.22
CA ALA A 308 -29.68 3.78 14.42
C ALA A 308 -31.22 3.78 14.45
N SER A 309 -31.82 2.59 14.57
CA SER A 309 -33.26 2.37 14.71
C SER A 309 -33.78 2.51 16.15
N GLY A 310 -32.93 2.92 17.11
CA GLY A 310 -33.28 3.01 18.52
C GLY A 310 -33.43 1.65 19.23
N ILE A 311 -32.92 0.57 18.64
CA ILE A 311 -33.00 -0.79 19.20
C ILE A 311 -31.68 -1.09 19.92
N PRO A 312 -31.72 -1.34 21.26
CA PRO A 312 -30.52 -1.71 21.99
C PRO A 312 -29.96 -3.03 21.47
N ALA A 313 -28.67 -3.04 21.14
CA ALA A 313 -28.00 -4.20 20.57
C ALA A 313 -26.56 -4.31 21.09
N ARG A 314 -26.08 -5.53 21.29
CA ARG A 314 -24.75 -5.83 21.83
C ARG A 314 -24.14 -7.08 21.23
N TYR A 315 -22.84 -7.22 21.39
CA TYR A 315 -22.10 -8.40 20.95
C TYR A 315 -22.16 -9.50 22.01
N VAL A 316 -22.17 -10.74 21.56
CA VAL A 316 -21.94 -11.92 22.39
C VAL A 316 -20.80 -12.73 21.78
N LYS A 317 -19.74 -12.89 22.55
CA LYS A 317 -18.59 -13.72 22.20
C LYS A 317 -18.78 -15.11 22.81
N ALA A 318 -18.64 -16.15 22.01
CA ALA A 318 -18.96 -17.52 22.42
C ALA A 318 -18.07 -18.55 21.74
N LYS A 319 -18.02 -19.76 22.30
CA LYS A 319 -17.61 -20.97 21.57
C LYS A 319 -18.84 -21.65 21.00
N VAL A 320 -18.82 -21.89 19.69
CA VAL A 320 -19.93 -22.48 18.96
C VAL A 320 -19.50 -23.78 18.31
N GLN A 321 -20.40 -24.75 18.27
CA GLN A 321 -20.16 -26.05 17.67
C GLN A 321 -20.84 -26.13 16.30
N VAL A 322 -20.05 -26.17 15.22
CA VAL A 322 -20.55 -26.13 13.85
C VAL A 322 -20.27 -27.47 13.14
N PRO A 323 -21.30 -28.15 12.60
CA PRO A 323 -21.12 -29.33 11.76
C PRO A 323 -20.17 -29.09 10.59
N ILE A 324 -19.32 -30.07 10.27
CA ILE A 324 -18.27 -29.91 9.26
C ILE A 324 -18.82 -29.61 7.86
N ASP A 325 -19.97 -30.20 7.51
CA ASP A 325 -20.64 -29.99 6.22
C ASP A 325 -21.11 -28.54 6.05
N ARG A 326 -21.50 -27.89 7.15
CA ARG A 326 -21.83 -26.47 7.16
C ARG A 326 -20.58 -25.61 7.07
N ILE A 327 -19.49 -25.97 7.73
CA ILE A 327 -18.22 -25.25 7.61
C ILE A 327 -17.73 -25.26 6.17
N GLN A 328 -17.77 -26.42 5.49
CA GLN A 328 -17.37 -26.56 4.08
C GLN A 328 -18.17 -25.59 3.18
N LYS A 329 -19.49 -25.53 3.36
CA LYS A 329 -20.37 -24.58 2.65
C LYS A 329 -20.15 -23.13 3.07
N TRP A 330 -19.74 -22.88 4.31
CA TRP A 330 -19.52 -21.55 4.86
C TRP A 330 -18.31 -20.86 4.24
N VAL A 331 -17.22 -21.62 4.03
CA VAL A 331 -16.00 -21.11 3.41
C VAL A 331 -15.84 -21.46 1.93
N GLY A 332 -16.73 -22.30 1.38
CA GLY A 332 -16.70 -22.72 -0.02
C GLY A 332 -15.55 -23.67 -0.38
N ILE A 333 -15.15 -24.53 0.58
CA ILE A 333 -14.05 -25.49 0.45
C ILE A 333 -14.59 -26.89 0.69
N ASP A 334 -14.40 -27.77 -0.30
CA ASP A 334 -14.98 -29.12 -0.29
C ASP A 334 -14.19 -30.13 0.56
N ASP A 335 -12.90 -29.91 0.83
CA ASP A 335 -12.13 -30.77 1.73
C ASP A 335 -12.32 -30.35 3.21
N PRO A 336 -12.80 -31.25 4.10
CA PRO A 336 -13.04 -30.93 5.51
C PRO A 336 -11.84 -30.33 6.24
N MET A 337 -10.66 -30.92 6.03
CA MET A 337 -9.46 -30.50 6.74
C MET A 337 -8.94 -29.17 6.20
N ALA A 338 -8.97 -28.96 4.88
CA ALA A 338 -8.64 -27.71 4.23
C ALA A 338 -9.56 -26.57 4.69
N ALA A 339 -10.87 -26.84 4.89
CA ALA A 339 -11.81 -25.86 5.42
C ALA A 339 -11.44 -25.40 6.84
N LEU A 340 -11.10 -26.34 7.74
CA LEU A 340 -10.63 -26.00 9.08
C LEU A 340 -9.30 -25.26 9.06
N ILE A 341 -8.36 -25.70 8.23
CA ILE A 341 -7.06 -25.07 8.08
C ILE A 341 -7.19 -23.65 7.55
N TYR A 342 -8.12 -23.41 6.63
CA TYR A 342 -8.38 -22.08 6.10
C TYR A 342 -8.84 -21.12 7.21
N LEU A 343 -9.77 -21.55 8.07
CA LEU A 343 -10.20 -20.78 9.24
C LEU A 343 -9.09 -20.60 10.28
N ALA A 344 -8.32 -21.65 10.58
CA ALA A 344 -7.21 -21.56 11.52
C ALA A 344 -6.11 -20.61 11.01
N THR A 345 -5.80 -20.68 9.70
CA THR A 345 -4.89 -19.75 9.01
C THR A 345 -5.49 -18.35 8.92
N ALA A 346 -6.81 -18.20 9.08
CA ALA A 346 -7.52 -16.94 9.29
C ALA A 346 -7.32 -16.36 10.72
N ASP A 347 -6.48 -17.01 11.54
CA ASP A 347 -6.25 -16.73 12.96
C ASP A 347 -7.50 -16.93 13.85
N ILE A 348 -8.53 -17.60 13.33
CA ILE A 348 -9.76 -17.90 14.08
C ILE A 348 -9.50 -19.07 15.03
N PRO A 349 -9.66 -18.89 16.36
CA PRO A 349 -9.49 -19.98 17.32
C PRO A 349 -10.51 -21.09 17.07
N LEU A 350 -10.01 -22.30 16.81
CA LEU A 350 -10.86 -23.48 16.59
C LEU A 350 -10.19 -24.79 17.00
N VAL A 351 -11.02 -25.79 17.28
CA VAL A 351 -10.64 -27.20 17.50
C VAL A 351 -11.57 -28.10 16.71
N GLY A 352 -11.01 -29.03 15.92
CA GLY A 352 -11.78 -30.02 15.19
C GLY A 352 -12.05 -31.26 16.03
N PHE A 353 -13.20 -31.90 15.83
CA PHE A 353 -13.58 -33.14 16.52
C PHE A 353 -13.85 -34.25 15.51
N ARG A 354 -13.20 -35.40 15.69
CA ARG A 354 -13.29 -36.54 14.77
C ARG A 354 -13.88 -37.77 15.44
N GLN A 355 -14.62 -38.56 14.66
CA GLN A 355 -15.04 -39.91 15.02
C GLN A 355 -14.40 -40.88 14.02
N GLY A 356 -13.45 -41.69 14.49
CA GLY A 356 -12.57 -42.45 13.60
C GLY A 356 -11.77 -41.53 12.68
N ALA A 357 -11.84 -41.76 11.36
CA ALA A 357 -11.15 -40.96 10.35
C ALA A 357 -11.93 -39.71 9.89
N GLN A 358 -13.20 -39.58 10.26
CA GLN A 358 -14.06 -38.49 9.79
C GLN A 358 -14.11 -37.36 10.80
N ILE A 359 -13.84 -36.13 10.34
CA ILE A 359 -14.15 -34.92 11.08
C ILE A 359 -15.67 -34.76 11.12
N ARG A 360 -16.25 -34.47 12.28
CA ARG A 360 -17.72 -34.35 12.46
C ARG A 360 -18.15 -32.89 12.62
N TYR A 361 -17.41 -32.13 13.41
CA TYR A 361 -17.68 -30.73 13.69
C TYR A 361 -16.40 -30.02 14.15
N ALA A 362 -16.47 -28.70 14.29
CA ALA A 362 -15.47 -27.92 15.01
C ALA A 362 -16.12 -27.05 16.07
N GLU A 363 -15.41 -26.84 17.18
CA GLU A 363 -15.68 -25.76 18.11
C GLU A 363 -14.89 -24.53 17.67
N ILE A 364 -15.57 -23.41 17.49
CA ILE A 364 -15.02 -22.18 16.92
C ILE A 364 -15.35 -21.04 17.87
N GLU A 365 -14.38 -20.18 18.15
CA GLU A 365 -14.66 -18.90 18.81
C GLU A 365 -15.33 -17.94 17.83
N HIS A 366 -16.48 -17.39 18.21
CA HIS A 366 -17.38 -16.69 17.32
C HIS A 366 -18.14 -15.55 18.00
N VAL A 367 -18.52 -14.54 17.22
CA VAL A 367 -19.34 -13.41 17.70
C VAL A 367 -20.67 -13.33 16.98
N TYR A 368 -21.74 -13.21 17.75
CA TYR A 368 -23.09 -12.91 17.26
C TYR A 368 -23.69 -11.71 18.00
N VAL A 369 -24.89 -11.28 17.61
CA VAL A 369 -25.59 -10.11 18.16
C VAL A 369 -26.74 -10.55 19.07
N GLU A 370 -26.92 -9.87 20.20
CA GLU A 370 -28.19 -9.87 20.94
C GLU A 370 -28.86 -8.51 20.74
N ALA A 371 -30.13 -8.50 20.32
CA ALA A 371 -30.94 -7.29 20.18
C ALA A 371 -32.17 -7.32 21.09
N TYR A 372 -32.47 -6.19 21.74
CA TYR A 372 -33.59 -6.09 22.68
C TYR A 372 -34.87 -5.65 21.96
N VAL A 373 -35.63 -6.63 21.46
CA VAL A 373 -36.79 -6.41 20.56
C VAL A 373 -38.09 -6.98 21.12
N PRO A 374 -39.27 -6.45 20.73
CA PRO A 374 -40.56 -7.03 21.08
C PRO A 374 -40.72 -8.42 20.48
N TYR A 375 -40.63 -9.46 21.32
CA TYR A 375 -40.58 -10.83 20.82
C TYR A 375 -41.74 -11.70 21.30
N SER A 376 -42.17 -11.54 22.55
CA SER A 376 -43.14 -12.44 23.18
C SER A 376 -44.49 -12.55 22.46
N ASN A 377 -44.98 -11.46 21.84
CA ASN A 377 -46.30 -11.44 21.17
C ASN A 377 -46.22 -11.76 19.67
N TYR A 378 -45.14 -11.33 19.00
CA TYR A 378 -45.05 -11.32 17.53
C TYR A 378 -43.70 -11.79 16.98
N ARG A 379 -42.84 -12.41 17.80
CA ARG A 379 -41.54 -12.97 17.39
C ARG A 379 -40.68 -11.98 16.59
N GLY A 380 -40.69 -10.72 17.00
CA GLY A 380 -39.91 -9.66 16.37
C GLY A 380 -40.57 -8.99 15.14
N THR A 381 -41.85 -9.26 14.85
CA THR A 381 -42.62 -8.62 13.76
C THR A 381 -43.67 -7.61 14.24
N GLY A 382 -43.84 -7.48 15.56
CA GLY A 382 -44.85 -6.61 16.16
C GLY A 382 -44.34 -5.18 16.36
N GLN A 383 -45.26 -4.22 16.33
CA GLN A 383 -44.97 -2.80 16.59
C GLN A 383 -45.25 -2.38 18.05
N ASP A 384 -45.64 -3.30 18.93
CA ASP A 384 -45.84 -2.98 20.35
C ASP A 384 -44.52 -3.04 21.13
N ASP A 385 -44.32 -2.15 22.10
CA ASP A 385 -43.09 -2.12 22.91
C ASP A 385 -43.08 -3.16 24.05
N ARG A 386 -44.03 -4.11 24.06
CA ARG A 386 -44.25 -5.03 25.19
C ARG A 386 -43.50 -6.34 25.03
N GLY A 387 -43.13 -6.91 26.18
CA GLY A 387 -42.49 -8.23 26.28
C GLY A 387 -41.26 -8.38 25.38
N LYS A 388 -40.39 -7.36 25.48
CA LYS A 388 -39.05 -7.33 24.90
C LYS A 388 -38.13 -8.30 25.61
N LEU A 389 -37.26 -8.94 24.85
CA LEU A 389 -36.19 -9.79 25.36
C LEU A 389 -34.99 -9.71 24.43
N TRP A 390 -33.83 -10.13 24.92
CA TRP A 390 -32.63 -10.25 24.11
C TRP A 390 -32.76 -11.43 23.16
N VAL A 391 -32.86 -11.12 21.86
CA VAL A 391 -32.99 -12.11 20.80
C VAL A 391 -31.63 -12.26 20.11
N PRO A 392 -31.09 -13.49 20.00
CA PRO A 392 -29.82 -13.75 19.34
C PRO A 392 -29.97 -13.72 17.82
N MET A 393 -29.01 -13.10 17.13
CA MET A 393 -28.98 -12.93 15.69
C MET A 393 -27.53 -13.09 15.20
N ASP A 394 -27.31 -13.97 14.23
CA ASP A 394 -26.00 -14.15 13.60
C ASP A 394 -26.09 -13.89 12.09
N PRO A 395 -25.52 -12.76 11.61
CA PRO A 395 -25.49 -12.45 10.18
C PRO A 395 -24.39 -13.17 9.41
N SER A 396 -23.48 -13.89 10.06
CA SER A 396 -22.18 -14.30 9.52
C SER A 396 -22.08 -15.77 9.09
N LEU A 397 -22.81 -16.68 9.74
CA LEU A 397 -22.88 -18.08 9.29
C LEU A 397 -23.77 -18.20 8.05
N LYS A 398 -23.13 -18.20 6.89
CA LYS A 398 -23.74 -18.20 5.57
C LYS A 398 -23.45 -19.50 4.85
N GLU A 399 -24.33 -19.97 3.96
CA GLU A 399 -24.06 -21.13 3.10
C GLU A 399 -23.87 -20.67 1.66
N TYR A 400 -22.74 -21.03 1.06
CA TYR A 400 -22.46 -20.79 -0.35
C TYR A 400 -22.70 -22.07 -1.16
N ARG A 401 -23.21 -21.92 -2.37
CA ARG A 401 -23.28 -22.98 -3.38
C ARG A 401 -22.43 -22.65 -4.57
N ILE A 402 -21.83 -23.67 -5.15
CA ILE A 402 -21.16 -23.59 -6.44
C ILE A 402 -22.24 -23.46 -7.51
N VAL A 403 -22.24 -22.34 -8.23
CA VAL A 403 -23.09 -22.10 -9.41
C VAL A 403 -22.37 -22.58 -10.67
N GLN A 404 -21.05 -22.50 -10.65
CA GLN A 404 -20.18 -22.93 -11.73
C GLN A 404 -18.85 -23.43 -11.14
N ASP A 405 -18.43 -24.65 -11.52
CA ASP A 405 -17.20 -25.26 -10.98
C ASP A 405 -15.92 -24.60 -11.51
N GLY A 406 -16.01 -23.98 -12.68
CA GLY A 406 -14.90 -23.31 -13.37
C GLY A 406 -13.85 -24.29 -13.91
N VAL A 407 -12.97 -23.79 -14.76
CA VAL A 407 -11.85 -24.55 -15.36
C VAL A 407 -10.56 -24.25 -14.60
N ASP A 408 -9.75 -25.28 -14.35
CA ASP A 408 -8.40 -25.12 -13.81
C ASP A 408 -7.41 -24.79 -14.93
N LEU A 409 -7.31 -23.50 -15.26
CA LEU A 409 -6.46 -23.04 -16.36
C LEU A 409 -4.97 -23.33 -16.13
N PHE A 410 -4.51 -23.40 -14.87
CA PHE A 410 -3.12 -23.76 -14.56
C PHE A 410 -2.85 -25.23 -14.81
N ALA A 411 -3.77 -26.10 -14.38
CA ALA A 411 -3.67 -27.52 -14.69
C ALA A 411 -3.66 -27.76 -16.21
N GLU A 412 -4.45 -27.02 -16.99
CA GLU A 412 -4.45 -27.11 -18.46
C GLU A 412 -3.15 -26.60 -19.09
N MET A 413 -2.60 -25.50 -18.58
CA MET A 413 -1.32 -24.96 -19.08
C MET A 413 -0.15 -25.91 -18.79
N GLY A 414 -0.25 -26.73 -17.73
CA GLY A 414 0.85 -27.60 -17.29
C GLY A 414 2.07 -26.83 -16.79
N VAL A 415 1.87 -25.58 -16.34
CA VAL A 415 2.92 -24.66 -15.88
C VAL A 415 2.58 -24.22 -14.45
N ASP A 416 3.56 -24.18 -13.55
CA ASP A 416 3.36 -23.62 -12.21
C ASP A 416 3.52 -22.09 -12.19
N TRP A 417 2.99 -21.43 -11.16
CA TRP A 417 3.08 -19.97 -11.05
C TRP A 417 4.54 -19.47 -10.97
N LYS A 418 5.44 -20.29 -10.41
CA LYS A 418 6.85 -19.95 -10.23
C LYS A 418 7.55 -19.84 -11.58
N THR A 419 7.24 -20.72 -12.51
CA THR A 419 7.78 -20.73 -13.88
C THR A 419 7.37 -19.44 -14.61
N ILE A 420 6.10 -19.03 -14.49
CA ILE A 420 5.62 -17.77 -15.09
C ILE A 420 6.35 -16.57 -14.46
N SER A 421 6.57 -16.60 -13.13
CA SER A 421 7.31 -15.55 -12.42
C SER A 421 8.78 -15.49 -12.84
N ASP A 422 9.46 -16.63 -12.92
CA ASP A 422 10.88 -16.73 -13.29
C ASP A 422 11.08 -16.25 -14.74
N GLU A 423 10.18 -16.61 -15.66
CA GLU A 423 10.18 -16.12 -17.03
C GLU A 423 10.01 -14.59 -17.09
N TYR A 424 9.10 -14.03 -16.30
CA TYR A 424 8.88 -12.59 -16.22
C TYR A 424 10.08 -11.83 -15.63
N ILE A 425 10.77 -12.39 -14.65
CA ILE A 425 11.94 -11.77 -14.03
C ILE A 425 13.19 -11.91 -14.92
N GLY A 426 13.26 -12.96 -15.75
CA GLY A 426 14.41 -13.28 -16.59
C GLY A 426 14.70 -12.34 -17.76
N GLU A 427 13.79 -11.41 -18.10
CA GLU A 427 13.98 -10.44 -19.20
C GLU A 427 13.43 -9.07 -18.82
N LEU A 428 14.05 -8.01 -19.36
CA LEU A 428 13.55 -6.65 -19.24
C LEU A 428 12.23 -6.51 -20.03
N ARG A 429 11.17 -6.04 -19.37
CA ARG A 429 9.83 -5.89 -19.95
C ARG A 429 9.27 -4.51 -19.66
N ASN A 430 8.42 -4.02 -20.56
CA ASN A 430 7.71 -2.74 -20.45
C ASN A 430 6.24 -2.90 -20.01
N ILE A 431 5.88 -4.07 -19.51
CA ILE A 431 4.56 -4.40 -18.94
C ILE A 431 4.76 -4.94 -17.54
N THR A 432 3.77 -4.79 -16.67
CA THR A 432 3.80 -5.26 -15.29
C THR A 432 3.69 -6.80 -15.19
N PRO A 433 4.05 -7.42 -14.04
CA PRO A 433 3.91 -8.86 -13.86
C PRO A 433 2.47 -9.35 -14.07
N ILE A 434 1.49 -8.55 -13.63
CA ILE A 434 0.07 -8.92 -13.75
C ILE A 434 -0.45 -8.77 -15.18
N GLU A 435 0.05 -7.80 -15.96
CA GLU A 435 -0.29 -7.68 -17.37
C GLU A 435 0.29 -8.84 -18.19
N TYR A 436 1.54 -9.20 -17.93
CA TYR A 436 2.16 -10.39 -18.52
C TYR A 436 1.37 -11.65 -18.20
N TYR A 437 0.99 -11.80 -16.93
CA TYR A 437 0.17 -12.90 -16.46
C TYR A 437 -1.21 -12.94 -17.15
N ARG A 438 -1.88 -11.79 -17.27
CA ARG A 438 -3.17 -11.68 -17.97
C ARG A 438 -3.06 -12.10 -19.44
N GLN A 439 -2.03 -11.64 -20.14
CA GLN A 439 -1.79 -12.01 -21.55
C GLN A 439 -1.57 -13.52 -21.72
N ARG A 440 -0.88 -14.18 -20.77
CA ARG A 440 -0.71 -15.65 -20.75
C ARG A 440 -2.05 -16.37 -20.63
N ILE A 441 -2.90 -15.94 -19.70
CA ILE A 441 -4.22 -16.53 -19.48
C ILE A 441 -5.14 -16.30 -20.69
N GLU A 442 -5.19 -15.10 -21.24
CA GLU A 442 -5.98 -14.78 -22.43
C GLU A 442 -5.54 -15.60 -23.65
N LYS A 443 -4.23 -15.79 -23.82
CA LYS A 443 -3.68 -16.66 -24.87
C LYS A 443 -4.10 -18.11 -24.68
N GLN A 444 -4.03 -18.64 -23.45
CA GLN A 444 -4.48 -20.00 -23.14
C GLN A 444 -5.97 -20.17 -23.48
N ILE A 445 -6.82 -19.26 -22.99
CA ILE A 445 -8.27 -19.29 -23.25
C ILE A 445 -8.56 -19.25 -24.76
N THR A 446 -7.86 -18.40 -25.51
CA THR A 446 -8.05 -18.32 -26.96
C THR A 446 -7.68 -19.62 -27.68
N GLN A 447 -6.67 -20.35 -27.17
CA GLN A 447 -6.17 -21.59 -27.74
C GLN A 447 -7.02 -22.81 -27.39
N THR A 448 -7.50 -22.92 -26.14
CA THR A 448 -8.21 -24.13 -25.65
C THR A 448 -9.71 -23.95 -25.51
N HIS A 449 -10.20 -22.71 -25.33
CA HIS A 449 -11.60 -22.37 -25.07
C HIS A 449 -12.09 -21.24 -26.00
N SER A 450 -11.86 -21.38 -27.31
CA SER A 450 -12.16 -20.36 -28.32
C SER A 450 -13.60 -19.82 -28.20
N GLY A 451 -13.75 -18.49 -28.18
CA GLY A 451 -15.04 -17.80 -28.02
C GLY A 451 -15.51 -17.63 -26.57
N GLN A 452 -14.76 -18.13 -25.58
CA GLN A 452 -15.05 -17.90 -24.16
C GLN A 452 -14.17 -16.77 -23.58
N SER A 453 -14.64 -16.18 -22.49
CA SER A 453 -13.89 -15.21 -21.67
C SER A 453 -13.46 -15.86 -20.34
N LEU A 454 -12.56 -15.21 -19.60
CA LEU A 454 -12.21 -15.63 -18.25
C LEU A 454 -13.43 -15.67 -17.33
N ASP A 455 -14.35 -14.71 -17.47
CA ASP A 455 -15.60 -14.68 -16.68
C ASP A 455 -16.49 -15.90 -16.94
N ASN A 456 -16.47 -16.46 -18.15
CA ASN A 456 -17.20 -17.69 -18.49
C ASN A 456 -16.52 -18.95 -17.96
N LEU A 457 -15.24 -18.87 -17.58
CA LEU A 457 -14.43 -20.03 -17.20
C LEU A 457 -14.12 -20.09 -15.70
N LYS A 458 -14.29 -19.00 -14.96
CA LYS A 458 -14.00 -18.96 -13.52
C LYS A 458 -14.99 -19.78 -12.69
N ARG A 459 -14.55 -20.19 -11.50
CA ARG A 459 -15.43 -20.81 -10.50
C ARG A 459 -16.33 -19.72 -9.88
N LEU A 460 -17.64 -19.92 -9.91
CA LEU A 460 -18.60 -18.98 -9.33
C LEU A 460 -19.33 -19.63 -8.16
N THR A 461 -19.30 -18.95 -7.01
CA THR A 461 -20.12 -19.28 -5.85
C THR A 461 -21.17 -18.21 -5.62
N SER A 462 -22.35 -18.61 -5.16
CA SER A 462 -23.42 -17.68 -4.75
C SER A 462 -23.82 -17.95 -3.31
N LEU A 463 -24.10 -16.87 -2.58
CA LEU A 463 -24.72 -16.95 -1.27
C LEU A 463 -26.13 -17.53 -1.41
N GLN A 464 -26.46 -18.54 -0.60
CA GLN A 464 -27.82 -19.01 -0.47
C GLN A 464 -28.61 -18.02 0.39
N THR A 465 -29.36 -17.15 -0.26
CA THR A 465 -30.26 -16.21 0.39
C THR A 465 -31.34 -16.94 1.18
N ARG A 466 -31.70 -16.41 2.35
CA ARG A 466 -32.77 -16.97 3.19
C ARG A 466 -33.95 -16.00 3.30
N GLN A 467 -35.14 -16.57 3.24
CA GLN A 467 -36.38 -15.90 3.62
C GLN A 467 -36.53 -16.05 5.14
N PHE A 468 -36.81 -14.95 5.84
CA PHE A 468 -37.09 -14.95 7.27
C PHE A 468 -38.47 -14.33 7.48
N ASP A 469 -39.45 -15.15 7.88
CA ASP A 469 -40.81 -14.70 8.18
C ASP A 469 -40.93 -14.10 9.59
N PHE A 470 -40.00 -14.44 10.48
CA PHE A 470 -39.88 -13.96 11.85
C PHE A 470 -38.41 -13.98 12.27
N LEU A 471 -38.08 -13.25 13.35
CA LEU A 471 -36.75 -13.32 13.93
C LEU A 471 -36.57 -14.69 14.62
N PRO A 472 -35.58 -15.51 14.22
CA PRO A 472 -35.35 -16.78 14.87
C PRO A 472 -34.84 -16.56 16.30
N ASN A 473 -35.43 -17.24 17.29
CA ASN A 473 -34.91 -17.26 18.67
C ASN A 473 -33.88 -18.39 18.90
N THR A 474 -33.27 -18.87 17.82
CA THR A 474 -32.31 -19.97 17.84
C THR A 474 -31.22 -19.67 16.83
N LEU A 475 -29.99 -20.03 17.18
CA LEU A 475 -28.85 -19.92 16.28
C LEU A 475 -28.72 -21.19 15.43
N PRO A 476 -28.11 -21.11 14.24
CA PRO A 476 -27.93 -22.25 13.33
C PRO A 476 -26.91 -23.30 13.82
N TYR A 477 -26.34 -23.13 15.01
CA TYR A 477 -25.39 -24.02 15.67
C TYR A 477 -25.67 -24.08 17.18
N ALA A 478 -25.01 -24.98 17.88
CA ALA A 478 -25.04 -24.99 19.34
C ALA A 478 -24.03 -23.98 19.92
N VAL A 479 -24.45 -23.22 20.92
CA VAL A 479 -23.56 -22.42 21.76
C VAL A 479 -23.09 -23.29 22.92
N VAL A 480 -21.80 -23.61 22.95
CA VAL A 480 -21.17 -24.45 23.97
C VAL A 480 -20.89 -23.64 25.23
N GLU A 481 -20.38 -22.43 25.04
CA GLU A 481 -19.94 -21.55 26.11
C GLU A 481 -20.12 -20.09 25.67
N VAL A 482 -20.71 -19.25 26.52
CA VAL A 482 -20.65 -17.79 26.34
C VAL A 482 -19.43 -17.28 27.10
N LEU A 483 -18.50 -16.68 26.37
CA LEU A 483 -17.24 -16.17 26.90
C LEU A 483 -17.41 -14.75 27.44
N ASP A 484 -18.14 -13.90 26.71
CA ASP A 484 -18.35 -12.50 27.11
C ASP A 484 -19.56 -11.86 26.41
N ARG A 485 -20.04 -10.75 26.97
CA ARG A 485 -21.04 -9.84 26.39
C ARG A 485 -20.58 -8.40 26.55
N PHE A 486 -20.51 -7.68 25.45
CA PHE A 486 -20.05 -6.29 25.47
C PHE A 486 -20.83 -5.41 24.49
N ALA A 487 -21.07 -4.15 24.88
CA ALA A 487 -21.66 -3.13 24.01
C ALA A 487 -20.63 -2.51 23.04
N GLN A 488 -19.34 -2.61 23.37
CA GLN A 488 -18.21 -2.17 22.57
C GLN A 488 -17.15 -3.26 22.54
N ILE A 489 -16.55 -3.51 21.37
CA ILE A 489 -15.47 -4.49 21.24
C ILE A 489 -14.26 -4.04 22.08
N PRO A 490 -13.70 -4.89 22.95
CA PRO A 490 -12.48 -4.59 23.70
C PRO A 490 -11.28 -4.29 22.78
N PRO A 491 -10.35 -3.38 23.14
CA PRO A 491 -9.21 -3.01 22.30
C PRO A 491 -8.31 -4.19 21.88
N GLU A 492 -8.20 -5.23 22.70
CA GLU A 492 -7.42 -6.44 22.43
C GLU A 492 -8.01 -7.32 21.32
N LEU A 493 -9.29 -7.11 20.98
CA LEU A 493 -9.98 -7.79 19.87
C LEU A 493 -10.01 -6.93 18.60
N ARG A 494 -9.31 -5.78 18.58
CA ARG A 494 -9.15 -4.93 17.39
C ARG A 494 -7.80 -5.12 16.73
N HIS A 495 -7.80 -5.08 15.41
CA HIS A 495 -6.57 -4.90 14.63
C HIS A 495 -6.00 -3.51 14.88
N ARG A 496 -4.68 -3.41 15.03
CA ARG A 496 -3.98 -2.16 15.34
C ARG A 496 -2.87 -1.89 14.33
N VAL A 497 -2.64 -0.61 14.06
CA VAL A 497 -1.50 -0.14 13.28
C VAL A 497 -0.70 0.86 14.11
N ARG A 498 0.60 0.63 14.23
CA ARG A 498 1.55 1.54 14.85
C ARG A 498 2.38 2.22 13.78
N LEU A 499 2.33 3.55 13.74
CA LEU A 499 3.12 4.39 12.84
C LEU A 499 4.28 4.98 13.65
N GLN A 500 5.51 4.73 13.23
CA GLN A 500 6.68 5.16 13.99
C GLN A 500 7.74 5.85 13.14
N ILE A 501 8.31 6.90 13.73
CA ILE A 501 9.65 7.41 13.41
C ILE A 501 10.44 7.24 14.72
N PRO A 502 11.44 6.35 14.80
CA PRO A 502 12.13 6.05 16.05
C PRO A 502 12.57 7.30 16.82
N SER A 503 12.21 7.36 18.11
CA SER A 503 12.49 8.48 19.02
C SER A 503 11.84 9.83 18.66
N ILE A 504 11.05 9.91 17.59
CA ILE A 504 10.47 11.15 17.07
C ILE A 504 8.94 11.12 17.11
N LEU A 505 8.33 10.04 16.64
CA LEU A 505 6.87 9.87 16.56
C LEU A 505 6.52 8.41 16.82
N ASP A 506 5.49 8.17 17.64
CA ASP A 506 4.98 6.84 17.94
C ASP A 506 3.48 6.90 18.18
N GLN A 507 2.68 6.38 17.23
CA GLN A 507 1.22 6.46 17.28
C GLN A 507 0.60 5.10 16.96
N THR A 508 -0.22 4.59 17.88
CA THR A 508 -0.99 3.35 17.69
C THR A 508 -2.46 3.68 17.48
N LEU A 509 -3.03 3.18 16.39
CA LEU A 509 -4.40 3.46 15.94
C LEU A 509 -5.15 2.15 15.71
N SER A 510 -6.47 2.14 15.92
CA SER A 510 -7.30 0.98 15.57
C SER A 510 -7.61 0.99 14.09
N LEU A 511 -7.59 -0.17 13.45
CA LEU A 511 -7.80 -0.29 12.01
C LEU A 511 -9.18 0.22 11.53
N PRO A 512 -10.31 0.00 12.26
CA PRO A 512 -11.61 0.58 11.90
C PRO A 512 -11.65 2.11 11.85
N GLU A 513 -10.70 2.80 12.50
CA GLU A 513 -10.64 4.27 12.51
C GLU A 513 -9.93 4.82 11.28
N ILE A 514 -9.07 4.02 10.64
CA ILE A 514 -8.06 4.50 9.69
C ILE A 514 -8.13 3.84 8.31
N SER A 515 -8.78 2.67 8.17
CA SER A 515 -8.89 1.98 6.89
C SER A 515 -9.57 2.86 5.84
N GLY A 516 -8.96 2.95 4.67
CA GLY A 516 -9.42 3.79 3.56
C GLY A 516 -9.43 5.30 3.84
N ARG A 517 -8.99 5.77 5.02
CA ARG A 517 -8.99 7.20 5.36
C ARG A 517 -7.79 7.92 4.76
N ARG A 518 -7.91 9.24 4.62
CA ARG A 518 -6.79 10.08 4.20
C ARG A 518 -5.84 10.31 5.37
N ILE A 519 -4.76 9.53 5.41
CA ILE A 519 -3.70 9.66 6.40
C ILE A 519 -2.52 10.38 5.75
N THR A 520 -2.06 11.46 6.38
CA THR A 520 -0.91 12.23 5.86
C THR A 520 0.09 12.49 6.96
N LEU A 521 1.36 12.34 6.62
CA LEU A 521 2.48 12.75 7.44
C LEU A 521 3.17 13.93 6.75
N THR A 522 3.00 15.09 7.37
CA THR A 522 3.44 16.39 6.86
C THR A 522 4.36 17.05 7.86
N PHE A 523 4.94 18.20 7.53
CA PHE A 523 5.89 18.87 8.41
C PHE A 523 5.54 20.35 8.59
N SER A 524 5.80 20.88 9.78
CA SER A 524 5.85 22.32 10.05
C SER A 524 7.21 22.69 10.63
N GLY A 525 7.53 23.98 10.64
CA GLY A 525 8.69 24.48 11.37
C GLY A 525 8.67 24.02 12.83
N ALA A 526 9.83 23.62 13.36
CA ALA A 526 9.96 23.14 14.73
C ALA A 526 9.77 24.25 15.77
N THR A 527 10.06 25.49 15.38
CA THR A 527 9.83 26.72 16.15
C THR A 527 9.09 27.76 15.31
N ALA A 528 8.62 28.84 15.96
CA ALA A 528 8.02 29.96 15.25
C ALA A 528 9.01 30.61 14.25
N ASP A 529 10.29 30.68 14.61
CA ASP A 529 11.34 31.21 13.73
C ASP A 529 11.58 30.28 12.52
N ASP A 530 11.57 28.95 12.74
CA ASP A 530 11.65 27.98 11.63
C ASP A 530 10.50 28.18 10.65
N GLN A 531 9.27 28.30 11.16
CA GLN A 531 8.09 28.48 10.33
C GLN A 531 8.12 29.83 9.59
N ALA A 532 8.51 30.91 10.27
CA ALA A 532 8.61 32.23 9.65
C ALA A 532 9.60 32.25 8.47
N VAL A 533 10.73 31.56 8.61
CA VAL A 533 11.71 31.38 7.52
C VAL A 533 11.11 30.57 6.38
N ILE A 534 10.44 29.44 6.67
CA ILE A 534 9.75 28.64 5.65
C ILE A 534 8.77 29.49 4.84
N ASP A 535 7.96 30.30 5.53
CA ASP A 535 6.95 31.14 4.90
C ASP A 535 7.57 32.25 4.04
N GLN A 536 8.66 32.88 4.52
CA GLN A 536 9.36 33.94 3.78
C GLN A 536 10.09 33.44 2.52
N TYR A 537 10.62 32.23 2.56
CA TYR A 537 11.15 31.58 1.35
C TYR A 537 10.03 31.09 0.42
N GLY A 538 8.76 31.10 0.85
CA GLY A 538 7.61 30.68 0.06
C GLY A 538 7.49 29.16 -0.06
N GLY A 539 7.84 28.44 1.02
CA GLY A 539 7.70 26.99 1.15
C GLY A 539 9.02 26.28 1.49
N ILE A 540 8.92 25.12 2.17
CA ILE A 540 10.05 24.35 2.69
C ILE A 540 11.09 24.00 1.62
N PHE A 541 10.64 23.74 0.39
CA PHE A 541 11.49 23.34 -0.72
C PHE A 541 12.36 24.47 -1.29
N LYS A 542 12.11 25.73 -0.91
CA LYS A 542 12.92 26.89 -1.30
C LYS A 542 13.91 27.30 -0.22
N VAL A 543 13.78 26.73 0.99
CA VAL A 543 14.65 27.02 2.12
C VAL A 543 15.93 26.18 2.00
N PRO A 544 17.12 26.76 2.20
CA PRO A 544 18.33 25.98 2.45
C PRO A 544 18.11 25.04 3.65
N PRO A 545 18.12 23.70 3.47
CA PRO A 545 17.58 22.77 4.46
C PRO A 545 18.13 22.94 5.87
N TYR A 546 19.44 23.17 6.01
CA TYR A 546 20.09 23.34 7.32
C TYR A 546 19.55 24.52 8.14
N LEU A 547 18.93 25.53 7.50
CA LEU A 547 18.43 26.74 8.17
C LEU A 547 17.19 26.50 9.00
N VAL A 548 16.42 25.44 8.72
CA VAL A 548 15.17 25.16 9.43
C VAL A 548 15.13 23.73 9.96
N ARG A 549 14.53 23.55 11.12
CA ARG A 549 14.16 22.23 11.61
C ARG A 549 12.66 22.08 11.48
N VAL A 550 12.22 20.84 11.34
CA VAL A 550 10.79 20.54 11.17
C VAL A 550 10.31 19.55 12.23
N ILE A 551 9.01 19.56 12.51
CA ILE A 551 8.34 18.53 13.30
C ILE A 551 7.36 17.77 12.40
N PRO A 552 7.25 16.44 12.52
CA PRO A 552 6.27 15.68 11.77
C PRO A 552 4.88 15.85 12.40
N ILE A 553 3.87 16.03 11.56
CA ILE A 553 2.46 16.14 11.95
C ILE A 553 1.66 15.07 11.22
N LEU A 554 1.10 14.15 12.00
CA LEU A 554 0.19 13.12 11.51
C LEU A 554 -1.23 13.66 11.50
N ARG A 555 -1.91 13.52 10.36
CA ARG A 555 -3.31 13.91 10.19
C ARG A 555 -4.15 12.76 9.65
N ILE A 556 -5.39 12.66 10.13
CA ILE A 556 -6.42 11.77 9.61
C ILE A 556 -7.57 12.63 9.11
N ASN A 557 -7.94 12.48 7.84
CA ASN A 557 -8.92 13.31 7.14
C ASN A 557 -8.65 14.83 7.29
N GLY A 558 -7.39 15.22 7.43
CA GLY A 558 -6.95 16.60 7.62
C GLY A 558 -6.91 17.09 9.08
N VAL A 559 -7.45 16.33 10.03
CA VAL A 559 -7.40 16.66 11.46
C VAL A 559 -6.08 16.19 12.05
N LYS A 560 -5.37 17.06 12.78
CA LYS A 560 -4.14 16.71 13.50
C LYS A 560 -4.44 15.70 14.60
N VAL A 561 -3.82 14.53 14.54
CA VAL A 561 -3.94 13.48 15.56
C VAL A 561 -2.68 13.31 16.39
N ALA A 562 -1.51 13.67 15.84
CA ALA A 562 -0.25 13.64 16.57
C ALA A 562 0.79 14.59 15.96
N GLU A 563 1.76 14.96 16.78
CA GLU A 563 2.97 15.68 16.39
C GLU A 563 4.19 15.01 17.04
N GLY A 564 5.33 15.03 16.35
CA GLY A 564 6.57 14.44 16.83
C GLY A 564 7.62 15.47 17.27
N ALA A 565 8.80 14.95 17.62
CA ALA A 565 9.95 15.77 17.97
C ALA A 565 10.61 16.45 16.76
N SER A 566 11.50 17.40 17.04
CA SER A 566 12.24 18.15 16.02
C SER A 566 13.19 17.25 15.21
N MET A 567 13.20 17.44 13.90
CA MET A 567 13.97 16.71 12.90
C MET A 567 14.84 17.68 12.09
N GLU A 568 15.97 17.16 11.61
CA GLU A 568 16.79 17.88 10.63
C GLU A 568 16.12 17.80 9.26
N THR A 569 15.90 18.96 8.64
CA THR A 569 15.25 19.06 7.33
C THR A 569 16.14 18.44 6.25
N ALA A 570 15.51 17.82 5.26
CA ALA A 570 16.18 17.09 4.18
C ALA A 570 17.01 15.88 4.65
N ILE A 571 16.77 15.34 5.84
CA ILE A 571 17.36 14.07 6.26
C ILE A 571 16.35 12.94 6.09
N SER A 572 16.81 11.79 5.61
CA SER A 572 16.00 10.56 5.51
C SER A 572 15.92 9.90 6.87
N TYR A 573 14.70 9.57 7.30
CA TYR A 573 14.43 8.87 8.55
C TYR A 573 13.69 7.56 8.25
N SER A 574 14.01 6.52 9.01
CA SER A 574 13.21 5.29 9.01
C SER A 574 11.80 5.60 9.47
N PHE A 575 10.82 5.16 8.70
CA PHE A 575 9.41 5.22 9.03
C PHE A 575 8.87 3.80 9.00
N THR A 576 8.22 3.35 10.07
CA THR A 576 7.71 1.98 10.13
C THR A 576 6.22 1.93 10.40
N ILE A 577 5.59 0.98 9.75
CA ILE A 577 4.18 0.63 9.96
C ILE A 577 4.19 -0.77 10.56
N ASP A 578 3.79 -0.91 11.83
CA ASP A 578 3.61 -2.22 12.44
C ASP A 578 2.11 -2.55 12.51
N TYR A 579 1.68 -3.60 11.82
CA TYR A 579 0.33 -4.12 11.88
C TYR A 579 0.25 -5.27 12.88
N THR A 580 -0.66 -5.17 13.85
CA THR A 580 -0.84 -6.18 14.89
C THR A 580 -2.28 -6.71 14.89
N PRO A 581 -2.52 -7.96 14.47
CA PRO A 581 -3.82 -8.60 14.60
C PRO A 581 -4.08 -9.02 16.07
N PRO A 582 -5.36 -9.18 16.47
CA PRO A 582 -5.73 -9.69 17.80
C PRO A 582 -5.08 -11.02 18.12
N GLY A 583 -4.38 -11.10 19.26
CA GLY A 583 -3.68 -12.31 19.71
C GLY A 583 -2.52 -12.76 18.83
N GLY A 584 -2.11 -11.98 17.83
CA GLY A 584 -1.01 -12.29 16.93
C GLY A 584 0.20 -11.36 17.09
N GLU A 585 1.29 -11.72 16.43
CA GLU A 585 2.51 -10.92 16.41
C GLU A 585 2.41 -9.75 15.42
N ALA A 586 3.17 -8.69 15.70
CA ALA A 586 3.25 -7.54 14.84
C ALA A 586 4.01 -7.87 13.54
N GLU A 587 3.42 -7.54 12.40
CA GLU A 587 4.08 -7.52 11.10
C GLU A 587 4.57 -6.12 10.80
N ARG A 588 5.87 -5.98 10.54
CA ARG A 588 6.55 -4.70 10.32
C ARG A 588 6.81 -4.44 8.85
N PHE A 589 6.43 -3.24 8.39
CA PHE A 589 6.74 -2.69 7.09
C PHE A 589 7.70 -1.51 7.26
N ASP A 590 8.90 -1.64 6.67
CA ASP A 590 9.95 -0.63 6.75
C ASP A 590 9.90 0.29 5.53
N HIS A 591 9.73 1.59 5.81
CA HIS A 591 9.77 2.67 4.84
C HIS A 591 10.81 3.70 5.24
N HIS A 592 10.98 4.71 4.39
CA HIS A 592 11.76 5.90 4.70
C HIS A 592 10.96 7.14 4.31
N ILE A 593 11.11 8.18 5.10
CA ILE A 593 10.54 9.50 4.82
C ILE A 593 11.66 10.52 4.81
N LEU A 594 11.50 11.55 3.99
CA LEU A 594 12.37 12.70 4.03
C LEU A 594 11.75 13.78 4.92
N ALA A 595 12.50 14.28 5.89
CA ALA A 595 12.05 15.41 6.71
C ALA A 595 11.78 16.65 5.85
N GLY A 596 10.54 17.13 5.87
CA GLY A 596 10.07 18.24 5.03
C GLY A 596 9.27 17.82 3.79
N SER A 597 9.20 16.54 3.44
CA SER A 597 8.37 16.07 2.32
C SER A 597 6.88 16.01 2.67
N PHE A 598 6.01 15.94 1.67
CA PHE A 598 4.62 15.58 1.90
C PHE A 598 4.45 14.08 1.68
N ASN A 599 3.86 13.37 2.66
CA ASN A 599 3.66 11.93 2.59
C ASN A 599 2.18 11.57 2.81
N ALA A 600 1.65 10.69 1.97
CA ALA A 600 0.38 10.02 2.15
C ALA A 600 0.62 8.57 2.53
N ILE A 601 -0.06 8.13 3.59
CA ILE A 601 0.00 6.76 4.10
C ILE A 601 -1.30 6.07 3.69
N GLY A 602 -1.17 4.99 2.92
CA GLY A 602 -2.27 4.14 2.50
C GLY A 602 -2.44 2.96 3.41
N ILE A 603 -3.65 2.75 3.93
CA ILE A 603 -4.01 1.54 4.67
C ILE A 603 -5.42 1.15 4.23
N THR A 604 -5.60 -0.09 3.75
CA THR A 604 -6.92 -0.64 3.40
C THR A 604 -7.04 -2.09 3.80
N THR A 605 -8.24 -2.50 4.19
CA THR A 605 -8.61 -3.85 4.65
C THR A 605 -9.27 -4.72 3.58
N GLY A 606 -9.44 -4.18 2.38
CA GLY A 606 -10.16 -4.84 1.31
C GLY A 606 -10.43 -3.89 0.16
N LYS A 607 -11.69 -3.84 -0.30
CA LYS A 607 -12.07 -3.05 -1.47
C LYS A 607 -11.89 -1.55 -1.21
N VAL A 608 -11.38 -0.86 -2.21
CA VAL A 608 -11.26 0.60 -2.20
C VAL A 608 -12.59 1.22 -2.61
N ARG A 609 -13.03 2.24 -1.87
CA ARG A 609 -14.27 2.95 -2.21
C ARG A 609 -14.12 3.73 -3.52
N PRO A 610 -15.10 3.67 -4.44
CA PRO A 610 -15.01 4.35 -5.73
C PRO A 610 -14.77 5.86 -5.61
N GLU A 611 -15.33 6.52 -4.59
CA GLU A 611 -15.14 7.97 -4.40
C GLU A 611 -13.68 8.37 -4.16
N PHE A 612 -12.81 7.45 -3.70
CA PHE A 612 -11.41 7.74 -3.46
C PHE A 612 -10.53 7.57 -4.71
N LEU A 613 -11.08 7.00 -5.79
CA LEU A 613 -10.35 6.79 -7.05
C LEU A 613 -10.29 8.03 -7.93
N THR A 614 -11.02 9.09 -7.58
CA THR A 614 -11.02 10.35 -8.32
C THR A 614 -10.82 11.52 -7.35
N ILE A 615 -10.37 12.65 -7.90
CA ILE A 615 -10.30 13.92 -7.18
C ILE A 615 -11.38 14.79 -7.80
N ALA A 616 -12.30 15.32 -7.00
CA ALA A 616 -13.29 16.27 -7.49
C ALA A 616 -12.57 17.53 -8.03
N GLN A 617 -12.93 17.97 -9.25
CA GLN A 617 -12.27 19.08 -9.96
C GLN A 617 -12.55 20.48 -9.39
N VAL A 618 -13.18 20.58 -8.21
CA VAL A 618 -13.58 21.89 -7.66
C VAL A 618 -12.34 22.61 -7.13
N GLU A 619 -12.25 23.91 -7.43
CA GLU A 619 -11.17 24.84 -7.05
C GLU A 619 -10.89 24.81 -5.55
N GLU A 620 -10.08 23.84 -5.13
CA GLU A 620 -9.48 23.80 -3.81
C GLU A 620 -8.06 24.38 -3.92
N SER A 621 -7.63 25.12 -2.89
CA SER A 621 -6.26 25.59 -2.81
C SER A 621 -5.27 24.42 -2.98
N GLU A 622 -4.07 24.68 -3.52
CA GLU A 622 -3.03 23.65 -3.67
C GLU A 622 -2.77 22.87 -2.36
N GLU A 623 -2.87 23.54 -1.21
CA GLU A 623 -2.75 22.96 0.14
C GLU A 623 -3.84 21.93 0.49
N SER A 624 -5.03 22.03 -0.11
CA SER A 624 -6.10 21.03 0.04
C SER A 624 -6.05 19.96 -1.05
N TYR A 625 -5.58 20.31 -2.25
CA TYR A 625 -5.53 19.42 -3.40
C TYR A 625 -4.45 18.33 -3.28
N LEU A 626 -3.21 18.69 -2.93
CA LEU A 626 -2.10 17.75 -2.84
C LEU A 626 -2.37 16.54 -1.90
N PRO A 627 -2.87 16.74 -0.66
CA PRO A 627 -3.26 15.63 0.21
C PRO A 627 -4.28 14.66 -0.43
N LYS A 628 -5.25 15.20 -1.16
CA LYS A 628 -6.30 14.40 -1.82
C LYS A 628 -5.76 13.66 -3.03
N MET A 629 -4.88 14.31 -3.80
CA MET A 629 -4.22 13.70 -4.95
C MET A 629 -3.39 12.50 -4.56
N LEU A 630 -2.52 12.64 -3.56
CA LEU A 630 -1.68 11.53 -3.09
C LEU A 630 -2.50 10.41 -2.47
N HIS A 631 -3.54 10.75 -1.72
CA HIS A 631 -4.47 9.74 -1.22
C HIS A 631 -5.18 9.01 -2.35
N SER A 632 -5.64 9.70 -3.40
CA SER A 632 -6.26 9.05 -4.56
C SER A 632 -5.28 8.16 -5.31
N LEU A 633 -4.01 8.57 -5.43
CA LEU A 633 -2.96 7.76 -6.04
C LEU A 633 -2.72 6.46 -5.25
N VAL A 634 -2.61 6.56 -3.92
CA VAL A 634 -2.54 5.42 -3.00
C VAL A 634 -3.75 4.50 -3.18
N MET A 635 -4.96 5.05 -3.22
CA MET A 635 -6.20 4.29 -3.35
C MET A 635 -6.30 3.59 -4.72
N LYS A 636 -5.84 4.22 -5.80
CA LYS A 636 -5.71 3.58 -7.13
C LYS A 636 -4.71 2.42 -7.10
N TYR A 637 -3.58 2.59 -6.44
CA TYR A 637 -2.58 1.53 -6.29
C TYR A 637 -3.18 0.32 -5.53
N HIS A 638 -3.84 0.55 -4.40
CA HIS A 638 -4.51 -0.51 -3.63
C HIS A 638 -5.64 -1.18 -4.44
N HIS A 639 -6.38 -0.40 -5.24
CA HIS A 639 -7.41 -0.93 -6.14
C HIS A 639 -6.81 -1.86 -7.20
N GLN A 640 -5.69 -1.49 -7.82
CA GLN A 640 -4.98 -2.34 -8.78
C GLN A 640 -4.45 -3.63 -8.14
N ILE A 641 -3.94 -3.56 -6.89
CA ILE A 641 -3.55 -4.76 -6.14
C ILE A 641 -4.75 -5.68 -5.94
N ASN A 642 -5.89 -5.15 -5.51
CA ASN A 642 -7.10 -5.95 -5.31
C ASN A 642 -7.58 -6.61 -6.61
N GLN A 643 -7.59 -5.88 -7.74
CA GLN A 643 -7.93 -6.44 -9.05
C GLN A 643 -6.96 -7.56 -9.47
N SER A 644 -5.66 -7.37 -9.21
CA SER A 644 -4.64 -8.37 -9.48
C SER A 644 -4.89 -9.65 -8.67
N ARG A 645 -5.22 -9.50 -7.38
CA ARG A 645 -5.52 -10.63 -6.49
C ARG A 645 -6.78 -11.40 -6.93
N GLU A 646 -7.83 -10.69 -7.32
CA GLU A 646 -9.06 -11.33 -7.81
C GLU A 646 -8.79 -12.11 -9.10
N LEU A 647 -7.98 -11.56 -10.02
CA LEU A 647 -7.55 -12.28 -11.22
C LEU A 647 -6.80 -13.58 -10.87
N LEU A 648 -5.87 -13.53 -9.91
CA LEU A 648 -5.13 -14.72 -9.45
C LEU A 648 -6.06 -15.74 -8.76
N LYS A 649 -7.01 -15.27 -7.95
CA LYS A 649 -8.00 -16.11 -7.27
C LYS A 649 -8.88 -16.87 -8.27
N ASP A 650 -9.39 -16.15 -9.27
CA ASP A 650 -10.31 -16.67 -10.28
C ASP A 650 -9.65 -17.68 -11.22
N THR A 651 -8.32 -17.62 -11.37
CA THR A 651 -7.54 -18.46 -12.30
C THR A 651 -6.82 -19.64 -11.63
N MET A 652 -6.39 -19.51 -10.36
CA MET A 652 -5.58 -20.53 -9.65
C MET A 652 -6.38 -21.46 -8.71
N ARG A 653 -7.72 -21.41 -8.71
CA ARG A 653 -8.56 -22.15 -7.76
C ARG A 653 -8.10 -22.00 -6.29
N MET A 654 -7.59 -20.83 -5.93
CA MET A 654 -7.09 -20.53 -4.59
C MET A 654 -8.09 -19.68 -3.80
N GLN A 655 -7.97 -19.71 -2.47
CA GLN A 655 -8.57 -18.70 -1.60
C GLN A 655 -7.50 -17.66 -1.25
N SER A 656 -7.84 -16.38 -1.38
CA SER A 656 -6.95 -15.27 -1.06
C SER A 656 -7.39 -14.60 0.23
N ARG A 657 -6.45 -14.26 1.11
CA ARG A 657 -6.70 -13.51 2.34
C ARG A 657 -5.96 -12.17 2.29
N THR A 658 -6.69 -11.07 2.43
CA THR A 658 -6.09 -9.74 2.65
C THR A 658 -6.14 -9.46 4.14
N PHE A 659 -4.99 -9.21 4.76
CA PHE A 659 -4.96 -8.69 6.13
C PHE A 659 -5.05 -7.16 6.06
N ILE A 660 -4.03 -6.55 5.48
CA ILE A 660 -4.01 -5.16 5.08
C ILE A 660 -3.24 -5.02 3.76
N ILE A 661 -3.51 -3.94 3.05
CA ILE A 661 -2.61 -3.40 2.02
C ILE A 661 -2.13 -2.07 2.58
N GLU A 662 -0.82 -1.88 2.59
CA GLU A 662 -0.19 -0.63 3.00
C GLU A 662 0.65 -0.04 1.88
N SER A 663 0.77 1.29 1.86
CA SER A 663 1.75 1.98 1.03
C SER A 663 2.13 3.34 1.60
N LEU A 664 3.30 3.82 1.22
CA LEU A 664 3.75 5.19 1.46
C LEU A 664 4.00 5.86 0.11
N VAL A 665 3.31 6.97 -0.14
CA VAL A 665 3.54 7.80 -1.33
C VAL A 665 4.02 9.18 -0.87
N SER A 666 5.18 9.57 -1.38
CA SER A 666 5.84 10.84 -1.05
C SER A 666 5.98 11.70 -2.29
N THR A 667 5.95 13.02 -2.14
CA THR A 667 6.05 13.99 -3.26
C THR A 667 7.44 14.08 -3.90
N PHE A 668 8.31 13.08 -3.76
CA PHE A 668 9.73 13.33 -3.77
C PHE A 668 10.54 12.41 -4.68
N GLN A 669 11.17 13.01 -5.69
CA GLN A 669 12.52 12.67 -6.18
C GLN A 669 13.34 13.96 -6.19
N GLN A 670 14.44 13.96 -5.44
CA GLN A 670 15.34 15.11 -5.39
C GLN A 670 16.77 14.64 -5.19
N ARG A 671 17.66 15.27 -5.94
CA ARG A 671 19.08 15.35 -5.60
C ARG A 671 19.24 16.45 -4.57
N GLN A 672 19.87 16.16 -3.45
CA GLN A 672 20.29 17.23 -2.56
C GLN A 672 21.66 17.68 -3.06
N THR A 673 21.84 18.98 -3.32
CA THR A 673 23.19 19.50 -3.43
C THR A 673 23.80 19.43 -2.03
N ILE A 674 24.57 18.38 -1.79
CA ILE A 674 25.25 18.15 -0.52
C ILE A 674 26.70 18.55 -0.71
N LEU A 675 27.15 19.49 0.11
CA LEU A 675 28.46 20.07 -0.11
C LEU A 675 29.25 20.14 1.20
N GLY A 676 30.37 19.43 1.22
CA GLY A 676 31.09 19.14 2.46
C GLY A 676 30.24 18.35 3.46
N GLY A 677 29.18 17.64 3.03
CA GLY A 677 28.28 16.85 3.89
C GLY A 677 27.10 17.63 4.47
N ILE A 678 26.86 18.86 4.01
CA ILE A 678 25.73 19.70 4.47
C ILE A 678 24.73 19.86 3.32
N PRO A 679 23.43 19.55 3.50
CA PRO A 679 22.42 19.80 2.48
C PRO A 679 22.16 21.31 2.33
N ILE A 680 22.47 21.87 1.16
CA ILE A 680 22.35 23.32 0.90
C ILE A 680 21.11 23.64 0.07
N ARG A 681 20.69 22.72 -0.82
CA ARG A 681 19.51 22.90 -1.66
C ARG A 681 18.77 21.59 -1.89
N PHE A 682 17.48 21.77 -2.14
CA PHE A 682 16.57 20.81 -2.70
C PHE A 682 16.59 20.95 -4.24
N GLU A 683 17.07 19.97 -5.02
CA GLU A 683 16.92 19.92 -6.50
C GLU A 683 15.87 18.92 -7.03
N PHE A 684 14.76 19.40 -7.60
CA PHE A 684 13.69 18.50 -8.04
C PHE A 684 14.06 17.80 -9.35
N THR A 685 13.93 16.48 -9.39
CA THR A 685 13.91 15.73 -10.66
C THR A 685 12.50 15.20 -10.88
N GLY A 686 11.67 15.97 -11.60
CA GLY A 686 10.39 15.50 -12.14
C GLY A 686 9.14 16.26 -11.69
N PHE A 687 8.42 16.80 -12.67
CA PHE A 687 7.00 16.58 -12.92
C PHE A 687 6.82 16.41 -14.43
#